data_AF-A0A6A7AU37-F1
#
_entry.id   AF-A0A6A7AU37-F1
#
_cell.length_a   1.000
_cell.length_b   1.000
_cell.length_c   1.000
_cell.angle_alpha   90.00
_cell.angle_beta   90.00
_cell.angle_gamma   90.00
#
_symmetry.space_group_name_H-M   'P 1'
#
loop_
_entity.id
_entity.type
_entity.pdbx_description
1 polymer ?
#
loop_
_entity_poly.entity_id
_entity_poly.type
_entity_poly.pdbx_seq_one_letter_code
_entity_poly.pdbx_strand_id
1 'polypeptide(L)'
;MPPKTKKGAAAGRYKFARDYYKAACRPRIKELRDDWSKAQIEGTLAWLWRHASDDVIRNCEDLQKAKSYDLPTVDDNIIPEQSKVATDEAPVAEEPTATPSSDRGLEPAQARPPGISPDDDLPARLRKRRAMNTTSFTYMPPFTDLDDDLPVFCGVEKRLSSRREREWLDSGLRFPEQESEDITWHGVRLLGQGSGGRVGLWVATDENNTLTASLAVKDVLVDPHRLVSPIYWRDQLPREIAVQIRLDEVQAYDHNVHQYYGHRINLRNSRYRIFNEYCCLGAMDDVMRWYSMGWCVRRNLYQWRQMRLPEGPNRIRAFDAYREYKARGDGATPVMFTPDESDSNHESVERWQANLKANYDKMDALDNLEVYHDWEHDVVPEVIPESFIWKVFDKLADAYLMLHQGQADPVADWELPEDAGASAEDRELHWQEMIHQDGHFGNIFMKYIDGAHGEVDEGDENHENRRFAVTDAPFPILADFDMTFFDLATSDDDLKDNPLYHQFGGNASRVSGGARYAPETWRKFDRRNGQEPQRLSGKTDVWQLGSMMFRMVLNFVEGNYFNGPWLYMYDQRTSQWSKNLLLHLGAYTMEQLDAYMFSGQEPYEASDRYSPTLKDLIKHCLQYHPRDRLSMADVKAETSRYAGKDNPPLAHTSGGVLISVDKWTEAYEKGRSFNLDRDRGERKRKRQGE
;
A
#
# COMPACT_ATOMS: atom_id res chain seq x y z
N MET A 1 11.84 55.86 17.09
CA MET A 1 10.92 54.73 17.36
C MET A 1 11.70 53.43 17.15
N PRO A 2 11.67 52.47 18.10
CA PRO A 2 12.30 51.16 17.87
C PRO A 2 11.43 50.31 16.93
N PRO A 3 12.01 49.35 16.20
CA PRO A 3 11.27 48.48 15.29
C PRO A 3 10.35 47.54 16.09
N LYS A 4 9.07 47.51 15.73
CA LYS A 4 8.08 46.59 16.29
C LYS A 4 8.40 45.16 15.86
N THR A 5 8.83 44.32 16.79
CA THR A 5 8.91 42.88 16.59
C THR A 5 7.49 42.30 16.58
N LYS A 6 7.10 41.67 15.46
CA LYS A 6 5.84 40.94 15.30
C LYS A 6 5.84 39.73 16.26
N LYS A 7 5.06 39.83 17.34
CA LYS A 7 4.66 38.67 18.16
C LYS A 7 3.28 38.21 17.71
N GLY A 8 3.15 36.95 17.29
CA GLY A 8 1.85 36.31 17.13
C GLY A 8 1.85 35.04 16.27
N ALA A 9 1.72 33.89 16.95
CA ALA A 9 1.19 32.60 16.48
C ALA A 9 2.02 31.71 15.52
N ALA A 10 2.90 30.86 16.07
CA ALA A 10 3.26 29.53 15.54
C ALA A 10 3.97 28.67 16.61
N ALA A 11 3.24 28.14 17.59
CA ALA A 11 3.86 27.30 18.62
C ALA A 11 4.57 26.06 18.01
N GLY A 12 5.88 25.94 18.24
CA GLY A 12 6.71 24.75 17.94
C GLY A 12 7.30 24.71 16.52
N ARG A 13 8.38 25.47 16.27
CA ARG A 13 9.09 25.50 14.97
C ARG A 13 9.77 24.17 14.61
N TYR A 14 10.15 23.37 15.60
CA TYR A 14 10.95 22.16 15.41
C TYR A 14 10.32 20.96 16.13
N LYS A 15 10.26 19.83 15.43
CA LYS A 15 9.55 18.62 15.90
C LYS A 15 10.42 17.73 16.80
N PHE A 16 11.75 17.80 16.64
CA PHE A 16 12.70 16.94 17.35
C PHE A 16 13.82 17.77 18.00
N ALA A 17 14.37 17.33 19.14
CA ALA A 17 15.51 17.98 19.81
C ALA A 17 16.71 18.21 18.88
N ARG A 18 17.03 17.23 18.03
CA ARG A 18 18.09 17.35 17.02
C ARG A 18 17.91 18.53 16.07
N ASP A 19 16.69 18.95 15.80
CA ASP A 19 16.40 20.03 14.85
C ASP A 19 16.70 21.40 15.49
N TYR A 20 16.48 21.55 16.80
CA TYR A 20 16.94 22.72 17.56
C TYR A 20 18.46 22.87 17.49
N TYR A 21 19.18 21.77 17.72
CA TYR A 21 20.64 21.77 17.66
C TYR A 21 21.16 22.10 16.25
N LYS A 22 20.58 21.49 15.21
CA LYS A 22 20.93 21.80 13.82
C LYS A 22 20.64 23.25 13.46
N ALA A 23 19.51 23.79 13.91
CA ALA A 23 19.15 25.17 13.66
C ALA A 23 20.11 26.16 14.32
N ALA A 24 20.65 25.83 15.50
CA ALA A 24 21.66 26.62 16.19
C ALA A 24 23.04 26.55 15.51
N CYS A 25 23.48 25.35 15.13
CA CYS A 25 24.82 25.13 14.58
C CYS A 25 24.94 25.60 13.12
N ARG A 26 23.88 25.48 12.30
CA ARG A 26 23.95 25.72 10.85
C ARG A 26 24.39 27.16 10.51
N PRO A 27 23.84 28.23 11.10
CA PRO A 27 24.31 29.60 10.85
C PRO A 27 25.78 29.77 11.25
N ARG A 28 26.20 29.16 12.37
CA ARG A 28 27.56 29.31 12.87
C ARG A 28 28.60 28.57 12.00
N ILE A 29 28.26 27.38 11.51
CA ILE A 29 29.10 26.68 10.51
C ILE A 29 29.23 27.52 9.25
N LYS A 30 28.13 28.10 8.73
CA LYS A 30 28.19 28.98 7.55
C LYS A 30 29.06 30.22 7.74
N GLU A 31 29.10 30.75 8.97
CA GLU A 31 29.91 31.91 9.29
C GLU A 31 31.41 31.57 9.42
N LEU A 32 31.72 30.41 10.02
CA LEU A 32 33.11 29.96 10.23
C LEU A 32 33.71 29.24 9.02
N ARG A 33 32.86 28.74 8.11
CA ARG A 33 33.19 27.89 6.96
C ARG A 33 32.31 28.29 5.77
N ASP A 34 32.47 29.53 5.31
CA ASP A 34 31.69 30.10 4.21
C ASP A 34 31.98 29.44 2.85
N ASP A 35 33.11 28.74 2.74
CA ASP A 35 33.54 27.93 1.61
C ASP A 35 32.88 26.54 1.55
N TRP A 36 32.23 26.08 2.62
CA TRP A 36 31.64 24.74 2.64
C TRP A 36 30.33 24.66 1.87
N SER A 37 30.23 23.63 1.03
CA SER A 37 28.99 23.28 0.33
C SER A 37 27.86 22.88 1.30
N LYS A 38 26.62 22.95 0.82
CA LYS A 38 25.44 22.50 1.57
C LYS A 38 25.58 21.05 2.06
N ALA A 39 26.14 20.15 1.25
CA ALA A 39 26.37 18.76 1.61
C ALA A 39 27.38 18.62 2.77
N GLN A 40 28.46 19.40 2.74
CA GLN A 40 29.48 19.45 3.80
C GLN A 40 28.91 19.94 5.14
N ILE A 41 28.05 20.95 5.08
CA ILE A 41 27.34 21.46 6.26
C ILE A 41 26.40 20.40 6.83
N GLU A 42 25.58 19.74 6.00
CA GLU A 42 24.64 18.71 6.49
C GLU A 42 25.35 17.47 7.06
N GLY A 43 26.42 17.01 6.41
CA GLY A 43 27.26 15.92 6.92
C GLY A 43 27.88 16.26 8.27
N THR A 44 28.41 17.48 8.41
CA THR A 44 29.01 17.94 9.67
C THR A 44 27.97 18.13 10.78
N LEU A 45 26.78 18.65 10.46
CA LEU A 45 25.67 18.75 11.42
C LEU A 45 25.22 17.38 11.96
N ALA A 46 25.19 16.35 11.10
CA ALA A 46 24.89 14.99 11.53
C ALA A 46 26.00 14.43 12.42
N TRP A 47 27.26 14.69 12.09
CA TRP A 47 28.41 14.29 12.92
C TRP A 47 28.39 14.99 14.29
N LEU A 48 28.18 16.31 14.34
CA LEU A 48 28.09 17.09 15.58
C LEU A 48 27.00 16.58 16.50
N TRP A 49 25.81 16.26 15.98
CA TRP A 49 24.73 15.71 16.81
C TRP A 49 25.07 14.35 17.41
N ARG A 50 25.76 13.47 16.67
CA ARG A 50 26.21 12.16 17.20
C ARG A 50 27.24 12.28 18.32
N HIS A 51 27.97 13.39 18.38
CA HIS A 51 29.01 13.65 19.37
C HIS A 51 28.62 14.77 20.35
N ALA A 52 27.36 15.19 20.35
CA ALA A 52 26.86 16.16 21.31
C ALA A 52 26.90 15.56 22.72
N SER A 53 27.27 16.37 23.71
CA SER A 53 27.23 15.92 25.11
C SER A 53 25.78 15.73 25.58
N ASP A 54 25.61 14.91 26.61
CA ASP A 54 24.28 14.65 27.21
C ASP A 54 23.59 15.94 27.68
N ASP A 55 24.35 16.93 28.16
CA ASP A 55 23.81 18.23 28.59
C ASP A 55 23.25 19.04 27.42
N VAL A 56 23.92 19.03 26.27
CA VAL A 56 23.45 19.68 25.04
C VAL A 56 22.19 19.00 24.52
N ILE A 57 22.17 17.65 24.52
CA ILE A 57 21.00 16.87 24.13
C ILE A 57 19.82 17.21 25.05
N ARG A 58 20.03 17.20 26.37
CA ARG A 58 19.01 17.53 27.37
C ARG A 58 18.47 18.94 27.20
N ASN A 59 19.33 19.94 26.99
CA ASN A 59 18.91 21.31 26.72
C ASN A 59 18.01 21.40 25.47
N CYS A 60 18.37 20.70 24.39
CA CYS A 60 17.55 20.64 23.17
C CYS A 60 16.19 19.95 23.40
N GLU A 61 16.15 18.90 24.22
CA GLU A 61 14.91 18.23 24.62
C GLU A 61 14.03 19.15 25.48
N ASP A 62 14.61 19.93 26.38
CA ASP A 62 13.88 20.88 27.21
C ASP A 62 13.29 22.02 26.36
N LEU A 63 14.04 22.55 25.38
CA LEU A 63 13.54 23.52 24.41
C LEU A 63 12.39 22.94 23.56
N GLN A 64 12.51 21.68 23.13
CA GLN A 64 11.47 20.98 22.38
C GLN A 64 10.19 20.80 23.23
N LYS A 65 10.32 20.34 24.47
CA LYS A 65 9.19 20.15 25.40
C LYS A 65 8.50 21.48 25.71
N ALA A 66 9.29 22.53 25.90
CA ALA A 66 8.79 23.89 26.12
C ALA A 66 8.19 24.54 24.86
N LYS A 67 8.36 23.93 23.68
CA LYS A 67 8.05 24.53 22.37
C LYS A 67 8.68 25.92 22.21
N SER A 68 9.90 26.08 22.73
CA SER A 68 10.60 27.36 22.75
C SER A 68 10.99 27.81 21.33
N TYR A 69 11.17 29.11 21.14
CA TYR A 69 11.80 29.66 19.93
C TYR A 69 13.30 29.89 20.13
N ASP A 70 13.79 29.74 21.35
CA ASP A 70 15.20 29.87 21.66
C ASP A 70 15.97 28.69 21.08
N LEU A 71 17.22 28.95 20.71
CA LEU A 71 18.16 27.96 20.21
C LEU A 71 19.23 27.72 21.29
N PRO A 72 19.75 26.49 21.43
CA PRO A 72 20.86 26.24 22.34
C PRO A 72 22.09 27.04 21.92
N THR A 73 22.90 27.47 22.89
CA THR A 73 24.20 28.08 22.61
C THR A 73 25.13 27.05 22.00
N VAL A 74 25.86 27.43 20.95
CA VAL A 74 26.84 26.58 20.26
C VAL A 74 28.23 27.08 20.62
N ASP A 75 29.11 26.18 21.06
CA ASP A 75 30.53 26.46 21.24
C ASP A 75 31.25 26.28 19.91
N ASP A 76 31.90 27.33 19.41
CA ASP A 76 32.59 27.31 18.12
C ASP A 76 33.71 26.29 18.03
N ASN A 77 34.31 25.94 19.17
CA ASN A 77 35.42 25.00 19.23
C ASN A 77 35.02 23.57 18.87
N ILE A 78 33.72 23.26 18.85
CA ILE A 78 33.23 21.94 18.44
C ILE A 78 33.12 21.82 16.92
N ILE A 79 33.10 22.94 16.18
CA ILE A 79 32.96 22.94 14.72
C ILE A 79 34.32 22.61 14.09
N PRO A 80 34.46 21.47 13.40
CA PRO A 80 35.76 21.04 12.89
C PRO A 80 36.29 21.96 11.79
N GLU A 81 37.61 22.02 11.64
CA GLU A 81 38.28 22.76 10.56
C GLU A 81 38.05 22.15 9.18
N GLN A 82 37.81 20.84 9.12
CA GLN A 82 37.52 20.10 7.88
C GLN A 82 36.13 19.49 7.95
N SER A 83 35.42 19.49 6.81
CA SER A 83 34.07 18.94 6.74
C SER A 83 34.08 17.45 7.07
N LYS A 84 33.10 16.98 7.84
CA LYS A 84 32.94 15.56 8.19
C LYS A 84 31.96 14.85 7.25
N VAL A 85 32.00 15.20 5.96
CA VAL A 85 31.35 14.36 4.94
C VAL A 85 32.01 12.99 5.04
N ALA A 86 31.21 11.93 5.13
CA ALA A 86 31.76 10.58 5.08
C ALA A 86 32.48 10.43 3.74
N THR A 87 33.80 10.55 3.75
CA THR A 87 34.65 10.06 2.65
C THR A 87 34.56 8.54 2.70
N ASP A 88 34.18 7.94 1.58
CA ASP A 88 34.06 6.49 1.34
C ASP A 88 35.42 5.75 1.37
N GLU A 89 36.32 6.09 2.29
CA GLU A 89 37.56 5.32 2.51
C GLU A 89 37.37 4.42 3.73
N ALA A 90 36.98 3.17 3.43
CA ALA A 90 37.04 2.08 4.38
C ALA A 90 38.51 1.82 4.79
N PRO A 91 38.80 1.51 6.06
CA PRO A 91 40.13 1.07 6.45
C PRO A 91 40.43 -0.28 5.77
N VAL A 92 41.56 -0.33 5.06
CA VAL A 92 42.13 -1.56 4.51
C VAL A 92 42.43 -2.50 5.68
N ALA A 93 41.64 -3.57 5.80
CA ALA A 93 41.92 -4.66 6.72
C ALA A 93 43.00 -5.57 6.10
N GLU A 94 44.06 -5.84 6.85
CA GLU A 94 45.09 -6.82 6.48
C GLU A 94 44.49 -8.23 6.39
N GLU A 95 44.67 -8.89 5.25
CA GLU A 95 44.28 -10.28 5.01
C GLU A 95 45.18 -11.26 5.79
N PRO A 96 44.62 -12.30 6.45
CA PRO A 96 45.40 -13.43 6.90
C PRO A 96 45.64 -14.42 5.76
N THR A 97 46.91 -14.67 5.48
CA THR A 97 47.41 -15.72 4.58
C THR A 97 46.94 -17.12 5.00
N ALA A 98 46.21 -17.80 4.12
CA ALA A 98 45.87 -19.22 4.26
C ALA A 98 46.79 -20.09 3.39
N THR A 99 47.41 -21.09 4.01
CA THR A 99 48.17 -22.18 3.37
C THR A 99 47.26 -23.21 2.69
N PRO A 100 47.71 -23.89 1.62
CA PRO A 100 46.89 -24.81 0.85
C PRO A 100 46.87 -26.22 1.48
N SER A 101 45.70 -26.85 1.52
CA SER A 101 45.55 -28.28 1.79
C SER A 101 45.15 -29.02 0.52
N SER A 102 45.86 -30.13 0.33
CA SER A 102 45.86 -31.03 -0.81
C SER A 102 44.60 -31.89 -0.96
N ASP A 103 44.17 -32.03 -2.21
CA ASP A 103 44.03 -33.31 -2.94
C ASP A 103 43.19 -34.44 -2.28
N ARG A 104 42.03 -34.74 -2.87
CA ARG A 104 41.42 -36.09 -2.84
C ARG A 104 40.44 -36.30 -4.00
N GLY A 105 40.95 -36.97 -5.03
CA GLY A 105 40.45 -38.26 -5.54
C GLY A 105 38.96 -38.41 -5.85
N LEU A 106 38.66 -38.40 -7.14
CA LEU A 106 37.45 -38.91 -7.78
C LEU A 106 37.27 -40.43 -7.56
N GLU A 107 36.05 -40.85 -7.22
CA GLU A 107 35.51 -42.19 -7.54
C GLU A 107 34.10 -42.06 -8.13
N PRO A 108 33.70 -42.90 -9.11
CA PRO A 108 32.40 -42.82 -9.76
C PRO A 108 31.37 -43.86 -9.27
N ALA A 109 30.10 -43.43 -9.39
CA ALA A 109 28.86 -44.19 -9.59
C ALA A 109 28.27 -45.03 -8.44
N GLN A 110 27.05 -44.67 -8.02
CA GLN A 110 26.03 -45.65 -7.59
C GLN A 110 24.63 -45.28 -8.12
N ALA A 111 23.96 -46.30 -8.64
CA ALA A 111 22.62 -46.27 -9.22
C ALA A 111 21.53 -46.12 -8.15
N ARG A 112 20.42 -45.47 -8.52
CA ARG A 112 19.19 -45.36 -7.70
C ARG A 112 18.58 -46.74 -7.42
N PRO A 113 18.13 -47.03 -6.19
CA PRO A 113 17.26 -48.17 -5.94
C PRO A 113 15.82 -47.85 -6.42
N PRO A 114 15.11 -48.81 -7.04
CA PRO A 114 13.69 -48.64 -7.36
C PRO A 114 12.84 -49.04 -6.14
N GLY A 115 11.85 -48.21 -5.82
CA GLY A 115 10.75 -48.59 -4.92
C GLY A 115 10.67 -47.78 -3.64
N ILE A 116 10.11 -46.56 -3.74
CA ILE A 116 9.42 -45.90 -2.64
C ILE A 116 8.10 -45.37 -3.24
N SER A 117 6.98 -45.84 -2.70
CA SER A 117 5.63 -45.43 -3.07
C SER A 117 5.42 -43.96 -2.64
N PRO A 118 4.78 -43.08 -3.45
CA PRO A 118 4.61 -41.67 -3.11
C PRO A 118 3.71 -41.38 -1.89
N ASP A 119 3.03 -42.38 -1.33
CA ASP A 119 1.92 -42.17 -0.39
C ASP A 119 2.20 -42.44 1.10
N ASP A 120 3.40 -42.89 1.50
CA ASP A 120 3.64 -43.36 2.88
C ASP A 120 4.43 -42.43 3.81
N ASP A 121 4.86 -41.23 3.38
CA ASP A 121 5.76 -40.36 4.18
C ASP A 121 5.23 -38.96 4.53
N LEU A 122 3.94 -38.67 4.33
CA LEU A 122 3.32 -37.51 4.97
C LEU A 122 3.13 -37.81 6.46
N PRO A 123 3.87 -37.18 7.40
CA PRO A 123 3.94 -37.64 8.77
C PRO A 123 2.57 -37.58 9.43
N ALA A 124 2.24 -38.63 10.19
CA ALA A 124 1.12 -38.72 11.14
C ALA A 124 1.02 -37.56 12.16
N ARG A 125 1.90 -36.55 12.11
CA ARG A 125 1.87 -35.33 12.90
C ARG A 125 0.69 -34.40 12.56
N LEU A 126 0.15 -34.44 11.34
CA LEU A 126 -0.95 -33.54 10.93
C LEU A 126 -2.35 -34.06 11.25
N ARG A 127 -2.52 -35.34 11.63
CA ARG A 127 -3.83 -35.89 12.05
C ARG A 127 -4.17 -35.67 13.53
N LYS A 128 -3.38 -34.87 14.27
CA LYS A 128 -3.79 -34.41 15.61
C LYS A 128 -5.03 -33.52 15.42
N ARG A 129 -6.16 -33.92 16.03
CA ARG A 129 -7.38 -33.10 16.19
C ARG A 129 -6.98 -31.62 16.23
N ARG A 130 -7.28 -30.89 15.15
CA ARG A 130 -7.01 -29.46 15.06
C ARG A 130 -7.65 -28.83 16.27
N ALA A 131 -6.79 -28.29 17.13
CA ALA A 131 -7.24 -27.89 18.44
C ALA A 131 -8.06 -26.59 18.29
N MET A 132 -9.04 -26.43 19.18
CA MET A 132 -10.07 -25.41 19.00
C MET A 132 -9.46 -24.02 18.86
N ASN A 133 -9.93 -23.30 17.84
CA ASN A 133 -9.61 -21.89 17.61
C ASN A 133 -10.09 -21.08 18.82
N THR A 134 -9.18 -20.65 19.70
CA THR A 134 -9.51 -20.00 20.97
C THR A 134 -8.62 -18.81 21.24
N THR A 135 -9.20 -17.77 21.83
CA THR A 135 -8.49 -16.61 22.39
C THR A 135 -7.95 -16.87 23.81
N SER A 136 -7.92 -18.13 24.24
CA SER A 136 -7.34 -18.53 25.52
C SER A 136 -5.81 -18.54 25.48
N PHE A 137 -5.18 -17.99 26.52
CA PHE A 137 -3.72 -18.06 26.73
C PHE A 137 -3.17 -19.48 26.83
N THR A 138 -4.00 -20.46 27.21
CA THR A 138 -3.59 -21.87 27.29
C THR A 138 -3.24 -22.48 25.93
N TYR A 139 -3.52 -21.75 24.85
CA TYR A 139 -3.36 -22.19 23.47
C TYR A 139 -2.11 -21.64 22.79
N MET A 140 -1.28 -20.87 23.51
CA MET A 140 0.02 -20.47 22.97
C MET A 140 0.96 -21.68 22.91
N PRO A 141 1.72 -21.86 21.81
CA PRO A 141 2.70 -22.93 21.71
C PRO A 141 3.80 -22.75 22.76
N PRO A 142 4.48 -23.85 23.18
CA PRO A 142 5.74 -23.72 23.90
C PRO A 142 6.74 -22.97 23.02
N PHE A 143 7.30 -21.86 23.53
CA PHE A 143 8.20 -21.00 22.73
C PHE A 143 9.44 -21.71 22.17
N THR A 144 9.82 -22.85 22.74
CA THR A 144 10.97 -23.66 22.32
C THR A 144 10.74 -24.43 21.02
N ASP A 145 9.48 -24.64 20.63
CA ASP A 145 9.13 -25.61 19.58
C ASP A 145 9.03 -24.97 18.19
N LEU A 146 9.10 -23.62 18.11
CA LEU A 146 8.89 -22.82 16.90
C LEU A 146 10.03 -21.81 16.67
N ASP A 147 11.24 -22.08 17.14
CA ASP A 147 12.38 -21.14 17.02
C ASP A 147 13.31 -21.56 15.87
N ASP A 148 13.01 -21.08 14.67
CA ASP A 148 13.83 -21.23 13.46
C ASP A 148 14.95 -20.19 13.41
N ASP A 149 16.07 -20.57 12.79
CA ASP A 149 17.18 -19.63 12.55
C ASP A 149 16.83 -18.66 11.41
N LEU A 150 16.43 -17.43 11.76
CA LEU A 150 16.14 -16.36 10.81
C LEU A 150 17.29 -15.34 10.78
N PRO A 151 17.62 -14.75 9.61
CA PRO A 151 18.77 -13.85 9.49
C PRO A 151 18.61 -12.58 10.32
N VAL A 152 19.67 -11.96 10.85
CA VAL A 152 19.56 -10.79 11.75
C VAL A 152 18.69 -9.67 11.17
N PHE A 153 17.64 -9.28 11.91
CA PHE A 153 16.74 -8.21 11.49
C PHE A 153 17.33 -6.84 11.85
N CYS A 154 17.70 -6.04 10.84
CA CYS A 154 18.27 -4.70 11.03
C CYS A 154 17.20 -3.65 11.43
N GLY A 155 16.60 -3.79 12.62
CA GLY A 155 15.74 -2.79 13.28
C GLY A 155 14.43 -2.40 12.59
N VAL A 156 13.59 -1.62 13.29
CA VAL A 156 12.22 -1.21 12.87
C VAL A 156 12.18 0.22 12.31
N GLU A 157 13.27 0.69 11.73
CA GLU A 157 13.30 2.06 11.18
C GLU A 157 12.25 2.18 10.07
N LYS A 158 11.40 3.21 10.15
CA LYS A 158 10.29 3.46 9.20
C LYS A 158 10.71 3.49 7.72
N ARG A 159 11.99 3.80 7.46
CA ARG A 159 12.60 3.69 6.15
C ARG A 159 14.04 3.22 6.38
N LEU A 160 14.37 2.05 5.84
CA LEU A 160 15.73 1.56 5.93
C LEU A 160 16.66 2.50 5.16
N SER A 161 17.85 2.70 5.70
CA SER A 161 18.93 3.17 4.84
C SER A 161 19.15 2.13 3.74
N SER A 162 19.53 2.59 2.56
CA SER A 162 19.87 1.71 1.45
C SER A 162 20.89 0.62 1.78
N ARG A 163 21.75 0.86 2.79
CA ARG A 163 22.69 -0.12 3.30
C ARG A 163 21.98 -1.25 4.07
N ARG A 164 21.06 -0.91 4.97
CA ARG A 164 20.32 -1.90 5.76
C ARG A 164 19.31 -2.70 4.94
N GLU A 165 18.73 -2.08 3.92
CA GLU A 165 17.92 -2.79 2.93
C GLU A 165 18.75 -3.88 2.24
N ARG A 166 19.98 -3.54 1.81
CA ARG A 166 20.90 -4.49 1.20
C ARG A 166 21.34 -5.59 2.16
N GLU A 167 21.76 -5.23 3.38
CA GLU A 167 22.14 -6.20 4.42
C GLU A 167 21.01 -7.21 4.67
N TRP A 168 19.75 -6.77 4.62
CA TRP A 168 18.59 -7.66 4.75
C TRP A 168 18.37 -8.54 3.51
N LEU A 169 18.48 -8.01 2.29
CA LEU A 169 18.35 -8.79 1.06
C LEU A 169 19.48 -9.84 0.93
N ASP A 170 20.71 -9.47 1.30
CA ASP A 170 21.89 -10.34 1.27
C ASP A 170 21.90 -11.38 2.42
N SER A 171 20.93 -11.32 3.34
CA SER A 171 20.87 -12.19 4.51
C SER A 171 20.40 -13.63 4.22
N GLY A 172 19.99 -13.89 2.97
CA GLY A 172 19.54 -15.19 2.47
C GLY A 172 18.03 -15.43 2.63
N LEU A 173 17.53 -16.41 1.87
CA LEU A 173 16.11 -16.79 1.88
C LEU A 173 15.77 -17.56 3.18
N ARG A 174 16.59 -18.55 3.56
CA ARG A 174 16.40 -19.47 4.69
C ARG A 174 15.12 -20.29 4.58
N PHE A 175 14.90 -20.85 3.39
CA PHE A 175 13.78 -21.77 3.12
C PHE A 175 14.30 -23.14 2.69
N PRO A 176 14.73 -24.00 3.65
CA PRO A 176 15.36 -25.29 3.40
C PRO A 176 14.72 -26.19 2.33
N GLU A 177 13.40 -26.21 2.20
CA GLU A 177 12.69 -27.04 1.22
C GLU A 177 12.92 -26.58 -0.23
N GLN A 178 13.34 -25.32 -0.43
CA GLN A 178 13.62 -24.71 -1.73
C GLN A 178 15.11 -24.40 -1.94
N GLU A 179 15.93 -24.52 -0.90
CA GLU A 179 17.38 -24.36 -0.98
C GLU A 179 18.01 -25.73 -1.31
N SER A 180 18.25 -25.98 -2.60
CA SER A 180 19.00 -27.16 -3.09
C SER A 180 20.41 -26.75 -3.52
N GLU A 181 21.33 -27.71 -3.64
CA GLU A 181 22.72 -27.43 -4.06
C GLU A 181 22.80 -26.78 -5.45
N ASP A 182 21.80 -27.03 -6.31
CA ASP A 182 21.75 -26.54 -7.70
C ASP A 182 21.04 -25.20 -7.86
N ILE A 183 20.43 -24.66 -6.79
CA ILE A 183 19.63 -23.43 -6.83
C ILE A 183 20.17 -22.40 -5.85
N THR A 184 20.56 -21.24 -6.38
CA THR A 184 20.99 -20.09 -5.56
C THR A 184 19.88 -19.05 -5.48
N TRP A 185 19.50 -18.66 -4.27
CA TRP A 185 18.52 -17.60 -4.03
C TRP A 185 19.17 -16.24 -3.78
N HIS A 186 18.68 -15.21 -4.47
CA HIS A 186 19.17 -13.84 -4.39
C HIS A 186 18.07 -12.90 -3.90
N GLY A 187 18.34 -12.12 -2.84
CA GLY A 187 17.48 -11.01 -2.46
C GLY A 187 17.67 -9.85 -3.42
N VAL A 188 16.64 -9.55 -4.21
CA VAL A 188 16.74 -8.59 -5.32
C VAL A 188 16.27 -7.22 -4.90
N ARG A 189 15.04 -7.06 -4.38
CA ARG A 189 14.39 -5.74 -4.24
C ARG A 189 13.48 -5.69 -3.04
N LEU A 190 13.43 -4.55 -2.36
CA LEU A 190 12.34 -4.23 -1.43
C LEU A 190 11.08 -3.87 -2.23
N LEU A 191 10.01 -4.66 -2.08
CA LEU A 191 8.72 -4.45 -2.73
C LEU A 191 7.83 -3.50 -1.91
N GLY A 192 7.88 -3.61 -0.58
CA GLY A 192 7.09 -2.76 0.31
C GLY A 192 7.63 -2.77 1.73
N GLN A 193 7.39 -1.71 2.48
CA GLN A 193 7.79 -1.61 3.88
C GLN A 193 6.73 -0.87 4.70
N GLY A 194 6.30 -1.49 5.80
CA GLY A 194 5.39 -0.93 6.78
C GLY A 194 6.05 -0.74 8.15
N SER A 195 5.25 -0.40 9.16
CA SER A 195 5.71 -0.30 10.54
C SER A 195 5.97 -1.66 11.20
N GLY A 196 5.27 -2.71 10.76
CA GLY A 196 5.35 -4.05 11.33
C GLY A 196 6.23 -5.03 10.54
N GLY A 197 6.71 -4.65 9.36
CA GLY A 197 7.42 -5.59 8.51
C GLY A 197 7.77 -5.01 7.15
N ARG A 198 8.25 -5.90 6.28
CA ARG A 198 8.68 -5.58 4.93
C ARG A 198 8.48 -6.76 4.01
N VAL A 199 8.30 -6.48 2.73
CA VAL A 199 8.19 -7.49 1.68
C VAL A 199 9.28 -7.22 0.66
N GLY A 200 9.98 -8.25 0.23
CA GLY A 200 10.97 -8.14 -0.83
C GLY A 200 10.86 -9.28 -1.83
N LEU A 201 11.47 -9.06 -2.98
CA LEU A 201 11.59 -10.02 -4.07
C LEU A 201 12.87 -10.83 -3.89
N TRP A 202 12.70 -12.14 -3.87
CA TRP A 202 13.79 -13.10 -3.99
C TRP A 202 13.66 -13.86 -5.29
N VAL A 203 14.78 -14.15 -5.94
CA VAL A 203 14.80 -14.94 -7.16
C VAL A 203 15.78 -16.10 -7.03
N ALA A 204 15.39 -17.25 -7.56
CA ALA A 204 16.22 -18.43 -7.68
C ALA A 204 16.90 -18.44 -9.03
N THR A 205 18.19 -18.79 -9.05
CA THR A 205 18.96 -19.03 -10.27
C THR A 205 19.55 -20.42 -10.28
N ASP A 206 19.60 -21.05 -11.46
CA ASP A 206 20.38 -22.26 -11.70
C ASP A 206 21.88 -21.97 -11.85
N GLU A 207 22.67 -23.02 -12.13
CA GLU A 207 24.11 -22.95 -12.41
C GLU A 207 24.49 -22.02 -13.58
N ASN A 208 23.55 -21.75 -14.50
CA ASN A 208 23.75 -20.88 -15.65
C ASN A 208 23.29 -19.43 -15.39
N ASN A 209 22.98 -19.10 -14.13
CA ASN A 209 22.35 -17.84 -13.74
C ASN A 209 21.01 -17.59 -14.46
N THR A 210 20.29 -18.64 -14.83
CA THR A 210 18.93 -18.51 -15.39
C THR A 210 17.93 -18.50 -14.27
N LEU A 211 16.99 -17.55 -14.31
CA LEU A 211 15.94 -17.43 -13.30
C LEU A 211 14.99 -18.63 -13.37
N THR A 212 14.89 -19.39 -12.27
CA THR A 212 14.05 -20.59 -12.18
C THR A 212 12.78 -20.38 -11.36
N ALA A 213 12.82 -19.47 -10.39
CA ALA A 213 11.69 -19.10 -9.55
C ALA A 213 11.81 -17.69 -8.97
N SER A 214 10.70 -17.14 -8.49
CA SER A 214 10.61 -15.83 -7.84
C SER A 214 9.61 -15.86 -6.70
N LEU A 215 9.97 -15.28 -5.56
CA LEU A 215 9.17 -15.25 -4.34
C LEU A 215 9.01 -13.83 -3.81
N ALA A 216 7.81 -13.52 -3.31
CA ALA A 216 7.59 -12.41 -2.42
C ALA A 216 7.78 -12.89 -0.97
N VAL A 217 8.80 -12.38 -0.29
CA VAL A 217 9.12 -12.78 1.08
C VAL A 217 8.71 -11.67 2.02
N LYS A 218 7.69 -11.95 2.83
CA LYS A 218 7.18 -11.05 3.87
C LYS A 218 7.86 -11.36 5.18
N ASP A 219 8.47 -10.36 5.77
CA ASP A 219 9.29 -10.45 6.98
C ASP A 219 8.71 -9.55 8.05
N VAL A 220 8.07 -10.15 9.05
CA VAL A 220 7.21 -9.47 10.02
C VAL A 220 7.87 -9.49 11.39
N LEU A 221 8.02 -8.30 11.96
CA LEU A 221 8.38 -8.12 13.35
C LEU A 221 7.12 -7.89 14.17
N VAL A 222 6.85 -8.83 15.07
CA VAL A 222 5.71 -8.80 15.96
C VAL A 222 6.05 -7.95 17.18
N ASP A 223 5.21 -6.95 17.43
CA ASP A 223 5.28 -6.19 18.68
C ASP A 223 5.14 -7.15 19.88
N PRO A 224 5.97 -7.04 20.94
CA PRO A 224 5.90 -7.95 22.09
C PRO A 224 4.50 -8.06 22.71
N HIS A 225 3.71 -6.98 22.72
CA HIS A 225 2.33 -7.01 23.22
C HIS A 225 1.40 -7.84 22.34
N ARG A 226 1.63 -7.87 21.02
CA ARG A 226 0.90 -8.72 20.08
C ARG A 226 1.31 -10.17 20.24
N LEU A 227 2.60 -10.43 20.46
CA LEU A 227 3.12 -11.79 20.63
C LEU A 227 2.49 -12.50 21.83
N VAL A 228 2.23 -11.80 22.94
CA VAL A 228 1.59 -12.40 24.11
C VAL A 228 0.06 -12.37 24.06
N SER A 229 -0.54 -11.71 23.06
CA SER A 229 -1.99 -11.51 23.04
C SER A 229 -2.66 -12.59 22.19
N PRO A 230 -3.53 -13.45 22.77
CA PRO A 230 -4.14 -14.58 22.06
C PRO A 230 -4.96 -14.21 20.82
N ILE A 231 -5.41 -12.95 20.69
CA ILE A 231 -6.16 -12.48 19.52
C ILE A 231 -5.34 -12.48 18.22
N TYR A 232 -4.00 -12.53 18.34
CA TYR A 232 -3.07 -12.60 17.20
C TYR A 232 -2.55 -14.02 16.93
N TRP A 233 -3.15 -15.03 17.57
CA TRP A 233 -2.77 -16.43 17.41
C TRP A 233 -3.96 -17.30 17.02
N ARG A 234 -3.72 -18.27 16.15
CA ARG A 234 -4.70 -19.25 15.68
C ARG A 234 -3.94 -20.55 15.44
N ASP A 235 -4.52 -21.70 15.79
CA ASP A 235 -3.88 -23.00 15.60
C ASP A 235 -2.44 -23.10 16.14
N GLN A 236 -2.17 -22.42 17.27
CA GLN A 236 -0.84 -22.27 17.88
C GLN A 236 0.21 -21.59 16.99
N LEU A 237 -0.22 -20.86 15.98
CA LEU A 237 0.60 -20.09 15.05
C LEU A 237 0.19 -18.61 15.10
N PRO A 238 1.07 -17.68 14.69
CA PRO A 238 0.64 -16.33 14.36
C PRO A 238 -0.56 -16.39 13.42
N ARG A 239 -1.61 -15.60 13.72
CA ARG A 239 -2.91 -15.65 13.01
C ARG A 239 -2.74 -15.62 11.50
N GLU A 240 -1.84 -14.77 11.02
CA GLU A 240 -1.53 -14.65 9.61
C GLU A 240 -1.13 -15.98 8.96
N ILE A 241 -0.20 -16.69 9.59
CA ILE A 241 0.31 -17.97 9.08
C ILE A 241 -0.78 -19.03 9.11
N ALA A 242 -1.57 -19.08 10.18
CA ALA A 242 -2.67 -20.04 10.29
C ALA A 242 -3.71 -19.84 9.18
N VAL A 243 -4.07 -18.58 8.89
CA VAL A 243 -4.98 -18.26 7.79
C VAL A 243 -4.40 -18.69 6.45
N GLN A 244 -3.13 -18.39 6.19
CA GLN A 244 -2.46 -18.78 4.93
C GLN A 244 -2.43 -20.30 4.75
N ILE A 245 -2.15 -21.07 5.80
CA ILE A 245 -2.19 -22.54 5.75
C ILE A 245 -3.60 -23.05 5.41
N ARG A 246 -4.66 -22.48 6.01
CA ARG A 246 -6.03 -22.89 5.70
C ARG A 246 -6.42 -22.57 4.26
N LEU A 247 -6.00 -21.43 3.74
CA LEU A 247 -6.22 -21.04 2.34
C LEU A 247 -5.49 -21.97 1.38
N ASP A 248 -4.26 -22.38 1.72
CA ASP A 248 -3.48 -23.33 0.92
C ASP A 248 -4.11 -24.73 0.89
N GLU A 249 -4.64 -25.21 2.02
CA GLU A 249 -5.32 -26.50 2.12
C GLU A 249 -6.57 -26.63 1.24
N VAL A 250 -7.27 -25.52 0.99
CA VAL A 250 -8.43 -25.46 0.08
C VAL A 250 -8.03 -24.97 -1.32
N GLN A 251 -6.73 -24.86 -1.60
CA GLN A 251 -6.18 -24.40 -2.87
C GLN A 251 -6.77 -23.05 -3.32
N ALA A 252 -6.92 -22.11 -2.39
CA ALA A 252 -7.51 -20.79 -2.67
C ALA A 252 -6.77 -20.02 -3.77
N TYR A 253 -5.51 -20.38 -4.06
CA TYR A 253 -4.74 -19.80 -5.16
C TYR A 253 -5.32 -20.08 -6.55
N ASP A 254 -6.07 -21.17 -6.72
CA ASP A 254 -6.81 -21.44 -7.96
C ASP A 254 -8.02 -20.49 -8.13
N HIS A 255 -8.37 -19.76 -7.07
CA HIS A 255 -9.46 -18.79 -6.98
C HIS A 255 -8.98 -17.35 -6.83
N ASN A 256 -7.82 -17.03 -7.39
CA ASN A 256 -7.26 -15.68 -7.42
C ASN A 256 -6.95 -15.12 -6.02
N VAL A 257 -6.67 -15.99 -5.04
CA VAL A 257 -6.06 -15.61 -3.75
C VAL A 257 -4.55 -15.81 -3.86
N HIS A 258 -3.78 -14.99 -3.16
CA HIS A 258 -2.33 -15.06 -3.20
C HIS A 258 -1.81 -16.44 -2.74
N GLN A 259 -0.95 -17.06 -3.56
CA GLN A 259 -0.38 -18.37 -3.23
C GLN A 259 0.63 -18.30 -2.10
N TYR A 260 0.44 -19.18 -1.12
CA TYR A 260 1.32 -19.41 0.01
C TYR A 260 2.24 -20.60 -0.26
N TYR A 261 3.55 -20.47 0.05
CA TYR A 261 4.50 -21.57 -0.11
C TYR A 261 5.04 -22.11 1.21
N GLY A 262 5.00 -21.30 2.28
CA GLY A 262 5.54 -21.73 3.57
C GLY A 262 5.88 -20.56 4.49
N HIS A 263 6.43 -20.91 5.65
CA HIS A 263 6.80 -19.95 6.66
C HIS A 263 7.98 -20.41 7.53
N ARG A 264 8.52 -19.46 8.29
CA ARG A 264 9.48 -19.67 9.39
C ARG A 264 9.14 -18.75 10.55
N ILE A 265 9.29 -19.22 11.77
CA ILE A 265 8.99 -18.46 12.99
C ILE A 265 10.27 -18.38 13.82
N ASN A 266 10.57 -17.21 14.35
CA ASN A 266 11.62 -17.04 15.35
C ASN A 266 11.02 -16.25 16.51
N LEU A 267 10.48 -16.99 17.48
CA LEU A 267 9.79 -16.39 18.63
C LEU A 267 10.77 -15.65 19.54
N ARG A 268 12.04 -16.06 19.58
CA ARG A 268 13.07 -15.37 20.36
C ARG A 268 13.27 -13.92 19.94
N ASN A 269 13.12 -13.65 18.64
CA ASN A 269 13.21 -12.33 18.05
C ASN A 269 11.84 -11.71 17.75
N SER A 270 10.74 -12.30 18.26
CA SER A 270 9.35 -11.89 18.00
C SER A 270 9.08 -11.70 16.51
N ARG A 271 9.45 -12.68 15.69
CA ARG A 271 9.48 -12.50 14.23
C ARG A 271 8.97 -13.73 13.52
N TYR A 272 8.39 -13.53 12.35
CA TYR A 272 8.16 -14.61 11.41
C TYR A 272 8.37 -14.13 9.98
N ARG A 273 8.63 -15.08 9.09
CA ARG A 273 8.81 -14.88 7.66
C ARG A 273 7.84 -15.78 6.90
N ILE A 274 7.24 -15.23 5.85
CA ILE A 274 6.24 -15.88 5.00
C ILE A 274 6.77 -15.82 3.57
N PHE A 275 6.66 -16.94 2.87
CA PHE A 275 7.08 -17.08 1.48
C PHE A 275 5.82 -17.23 0.62
N ASN A 276 5.59 -16.28 -0.28
CA ASN A 276 4.42 -16.27 -1.15
C ASN A 276 4.84 -16.11 -2.61
N GLU A 277 3.88 -16.28 -3.52
CA GLU A 277 4.08 -16.00 -4.93
C GLU A 277 4.45 -14.53 -5.17
N TYR A 278 5.27 -14.31 -6.20
CA TYR A 278 5.55 -12.97 -6.67
C TYR A 278 4.58 -12.60 -7.80
N CYS A 279 3.78 -11.55 -7.58
CA CYS A 279 2.95 -10.96 -8.62
C CYS A 279 3.76 -9.89 -9.35
N CYS A 280 4.20 -10.23 -10.57
CA CYS A 280 5.21 -9.49 -11.31
C CYS A 280 4.80 -8.04 -11.61
N LEU A 281 3.53 -7.78 -11.89
CA LEU A 281 3.03 -6.44 -12.21
C LEU A 281 2.85 -5.53 -10.98
N GLY A 282 3.00 -6.07 -9.77
CA GLY A 282 2.82 -5.30 -8.53
C GLY A 282 1.34 -5.07 -8.19
N ALA A 283 1.08 -4.03 -7.41
CA ALA A 283 -0.25 -3.70 -6.92
C ALA A 283 -1.09 -2.98 -7.98
N MET A 284 -2.42 -3.15 -7.92
CA MET A 284 -3.34 -2.67 -8.94
C MET A 284 -3.42 -1.14 -8.98
N ASP A 285 -3.13 -0.45 -7.89
CA ASP A 285 -3.05 1.02 -7.86
C ASP A 285 -1.91 1.56 -8.71
N ASP A 286 -0.74 0.92 -8.66
CA ASP A 286 0.40 1.25 -9.53
C ASP A 286 0.10 0.88 -11.00
N VAL A 287 -0.48 -0.29 -11.23
CA VAL A 287 -0.76 -0.81 -12.58
C VAL A 287 -1.77 0.06 -13.34
N MET A 288 -2.79 0.56 -12.65
CA MET A 288 -3.87 1.35 -13.25
C MET A 288 -3.62 2.87 -13.16
N ARG A 289 -2.40 3.27 -12.80
CA ARG A 289 -2.01 4.66 -12.59
C ARG A 289 -2.24 5.54 -13.82
N TRP A 290 -2.02 5.00 -15.02
CA TRP A 290 -2.17 5.72 -16.29
C TRP A 290 -3.56 6.38 -16.43
N TYR A 291 -4.63 5.60 -16.20
CA TYR A 291 -6.00 6.13 -16.23
C TYR A 291 -6.23 7.19 -15.15
N SER A 292 -5.60 7.04 -13.99
CA SER A 292 -5.79 7.95 -12.85
C SER A 292 -5.25 9.35 -13.11
N MET A 293 -4.10 9.48 -13.80
CA MET A 293 -3.48 10.77 -14.06
C MET A 293 -4.40 11.70 -14.87
N GLY A 294 -4.94 11.16 -15.97
CA GLY A 294 -5.93 11.81 -16.85
C GLY A 294 -7.12 12.37 -16.08
N TRP A 295 -7.78 11.50 -15.34
CA TRP A 295 -9.01 11.87 -14.65
C TRP A 295 -8.77 12.73 -13.41
N CYS A 296 -7.65 12.53 -12.69
CA CYS A 296 -7.30 13.36 -11.54
C CYS A 296 -7.06 14.82 -11.92
N VAL A 297 -6.30 15.09 -12.98
CA VAL A 297 -6.08 16.46 -13.47
C VAL A 297 -7.43 17.08 -13.83
N ARG A 298 -8.30 16.37 -14.58
CA ARG A 298 -9.61 16.90 -15.01
C ARG A 298 -10.51 17.24 -13.83
N ARG A 299 -10.59 16.35 -12.83
CA ARG A 299 -11.29 16.63 -11.58
C ARG A 299 -10.72 17.85 -10.85
N ASN A 300 -9.40 17.95 -10.74
CA ASN A 300 -8.74 19.06 -10.05
C ASN A 300 -9.03 20.39 -10.77
N LEU A 301 -9.06 20.38 -12.11
CA LEU A 301 -9.49 21.52 -12.93
C LEU A 301 -10.93 21.94 -12.65
N TYR A 302 -11.84 20.97 -12.51
CA TYR A 302 -13.23 21.26 -12.16
C TYR A 302 -13.34 21.86 -10.76
N GLN A 303 -12.70 21.25 -9.76
CA GLN A 303 -12.67 21.80 -8.41
C GLN A 303 -12.12 23.23 -8.42
N TRP A 304 -11.10 23.48 -9.23
CA TRP A 304 -10.54 24.81 -9.42
C TRP A 304 -11.53 25.79 -10.11
N ARG A 305 -12.32 25.34 -11.09
CA ARG A 305 -13.43 26.12 -11.71
C ARG A 305 -14.49 26.50 -10.68
N GLN A 306 -14.80 25.60 -9.76
CA GLN A 306 -15.83 25.80 -8.72
C GLN A 306 -15.34 26.63 -7.54
N MET A 307 -14.03 26.69 -7.30
CA MET A 307 -13.47 27.69 -6.38
C MET A 307 -13.84 29.07 -6.93
N ARG A 308 -14.48 29.91 -6.12
CA ARG A 308 -14.88 31.29 -6.45
C ARG A 308 -13.68 32.21 -6.70
N LEU A 309 -12.87 31.87 -7.70
CA LEU A 309 -11.81 32.70 -8.23
C LEU A 309 -12.45 33.78 -9.10
N PRO A 310 -11.83 34.97 -9.22
CA PRO A 310 -12.34 36.02 -10.09
C PRO A 310 -12.47 35.49 -11.52
N GLU A 311 -13.63 35.68 -12.16
CA GLU A 311 -13.85 35.23 -13.53
C GLU A 311 -12.98 36.01 -14.54
N GLY A 312 -12.80 35.45 -15.74
CA GLY A 312 -12.13 36.12 -16.85
C GLY A 312 -10.59 36.19 -16.74
N PRO A 313 -9.95 37.26 -17.23
CA PRO A 313 -8.49 37.39 -17.33
C PRO A 313 -7.73 37.23 -16.00
N ASN A 314 -8.38 37.54 -14.88
CA ASN A 314 -7.80 37.44 -13.55
C ASN A 314 -7.55 35.98 -13.12
N ARG A 315 -8.35 35.03 -13.64
CA ARG A 315 -8.18 33.60 -13.41
C ARG A 315 -6.92 33.05 -14.06
N ILE A 316 -6.68 33.43 -15.32
CA ILE A 316 -5.46 33.06 -16.08
C ILE A 316 -4.23 33.64 -15.39
N ARG A 317 -4.27 34.94 -15.04
CA ARG A 317 -3.17 35.61 -14.33
C ARG A 317 -2.85 34.99 -12.98
N ALA A 318 -3.85 34.59 -12.21
CA ALA A 318 -3.64 33.88 -10.94
C ALA A 318 -2.93 32.54 -11.17
N PHE A 319 -3.29 31.80 -12.22
CA PHE A 319 -2.63 30.55 -12.56
C PHE A 319 -1.18 30.76 -13.01
N ASP A 320 -0.90 31.74 -13.87
CA ASP A 320 0.46 32.10 -14.30
C ASP A 320 1.35 32.52 -13.12
N ALA A 321 0.82 33.33 -12.21
CA ALA A 321 1.53 33.73 -10.99
C ALA A 321 1.92 32.53 -10.10
N TYR A 322 1.08 31.49 -10.07
CA TYR A 322 1.40 30.24 -9.36
C TYR A 322 2.48 29.43 -10.07
N ARG A 323 2.47 29.35 -11.40
CA ARG A 323 3.56 28.72 -12.16
C ARG A 323 4.89 29.41 -11.92
N GLU A 324 4.92 30.74 -11.98
CA GLU A 324 6.13 31.51 -11.69
C GLU A 324 6.60 31.32 -10.25
N TYR A 325 5.68 31.20 -9.29
CA TYR A 325 6.01 30.85 -7.91
C TYR A 325 6.66 29.46 -7.83
N LYS A 326 6.05 28.43 -8.43
CA LYS A 326 6.55 27.06 -8.39
C LYS A 326 7.90 26.93 -9.10
N ALA A 327 8.05 27.54 -10.27
CA ALA A 327 9.28 27.55 -11.07
C ALA A 327 10.46 28.22 -10.36
N ARG A 328 10.20 29.19 -9.47
CA ARG A 328 11.25 29.85 -8.68
C ARG A 328 11.84 28.95 -7.60
N GLY A 329 11.07 28.01 -7.05
CA GLY A 329 11.53 27.05 -6.03
C GLY A 329 12.13 27.69 -4.75
N ASP A 330 12.00 29.01 -4.57
CA ASP A 330 12.65 29.79 -3.52
C ASP A 330 11.81 29.87 -2.22
N GLY A 331 10.58 29.35 -2.27
CA GLY A 331 9.62 29.41 -1.17
C GLY A 331 9.12 30.83 -0.86
N ALA A 332 9.43 31.82 -1.70
CA ALA A 332 8.97 33.19 -1.52
C ALA A 332 7.48 33.27 -1.90
N THR A 333 6.66 33.86 -1.03
CA THR A 333 5.22 34.07 -1.30
C THR A 333 5.04 34.65 -2.72
N PRO A 334 4.10 34.12 -3.54
CA PRO A 334 3.86 34.64 -4.87
C PRO A 334 3.75 36.17 -4.82
N VAL A 335 4.30 36.88 -5.81
CA VAL A 335 4.05 38.33 -5.94
C VAL A 335 2.59 38.47 -6.35
N MET A 336 1.72 38.50 -5.35
CA MET A 336 0.28 38.46 -5.54
C MET A 336 -0.14 39.76 -6.20
N PHE A 337 -0.87 39.64 -7.30
CA PHE A 337 -1.56 40.74 -7.95
C PHE A 337 -2.27 41.60 -6.90
N THR A 338 -1.94 42.90 -6.85
CA THR A 338 -2.77 43.90 -6.20
C THR A 338 -3.94 44.16 -7.15
N PRO A 339 -5.19 43.89 -6.76
CA PRO A 339 -6.35 44.37 -7.51
C PRO A 339 -6.19 45.86 -7.80
N ASP A 340 -6.69 46.29 -8.97
CA ASP A 340 -6.67 47.70 -9.37
C ASP A 340 -7.14 48.57 -8.19
N GLU A 341 -6.38 49.60 -7.83
CA GLU A 341 -6.50 50.35 -6.55
C GLU A 341 -7.89 51.01 -6.36
N SER A 342 -8.76 50.96 -7.36
CA SER A 342 -10.15 51.41 -7.30
C SER A 342 -11.08 50.55 -6.43
N ASP A 343 -10.72 49.30 -6.10
CA ASP A 343 -11.52 48.46 -5.19
C ASP A 343 -11.08 48.70 -3.72
N SER A 344 -11.67 49.74 -3.11
CA SER A 344 -11.21 50.38 -1.87
C SER A 344 -11.37 49.58 -0.56
N ASN A 345 -11.45 48.25 -0.61
CA ASN A 345 -11.65 47.43 0.60
C ASN A 345 -10.41 46.58 0.91
N HIS A 346 -9.42 47.17 1.59
CA HIS A 346 -8.14 46.55 1.95
C HIS A 346 -8.29 45.22 2.72
N GLU A 347 -9.33 45.09 3.56
CA GLU A 347 -9.66 43.87 4.32
C GLU A 347 -10.12 42.72 3.40
N SER A 348 -10.61 43.05 2.20
CA SER A 348 -10.94 42.05 1.17
C SER A 348 -9.69 41.49 0.48
N VAL A 349 -8.63 42.29 0.33
CA VAL A 349 -7.39 41.89 -0.36
C VAL A 349 -6.58 40.91 0.47
N GLU A 350 -6.37 41.16 1.77
CA GLU A 350 -5.65 40.23 2.65
C GLU A 350 -6.41 38.90 2.82
N ARG A 351 -7.73 38.97 2.99
CA ARG A 351 -8.58 37.77 3.05
C ARG A 351 -8.58 37.00 1.73
N TRP A 352 -8.60 37.72 0.60
CA TRP A 352 -8.46 37.12 -0.72
C TRP A 352 -7.10 36.46 -0.90
N GLN A 353 -6.00 37.11 -0.51
CA GLN A 353 -4.65 36.55 -0.56
C GLN A 353 -4.50 35.32 0.35
N ALA A 354 -5.07 35.35 1.55
CA ALA A 354 -5.07 34.20 2.46
C ALA A 354 -5.89 33.02 1.91
N ASN A 355 -7.05 33.30 1.32
CA ASN A 355 -7.87 32.27 0.66
C ASN A 355 -7.16 31.72 -0.57
N LEU A 356 -6.54 32.57 -1.37
CA LEU A 356 -5.80 32.17 -2.57
C LEU A 356 -4.58 31.33 -2.19
N LYS A 357 -3.81 31.73 -1.16
CA LYS A 357 -2.72 30.92 -0.61
C LYS A 357 -3.22 29.58 -0.06
N ALA A 358 -4.30 29.57 0.72
CA ALA A 358 -4.87 28.32 1.24
C ALA A 358 -5.37 27.40 0.12
N ASN A 359 -5.89 27.97 -0.97
CA ASN A 359 -6.26 27.22 -2.17
C ASN A 359 -5.02 26.75 -2.92
N TYR A 360 -3.94 27.53 -2.99
CA TYR A 360 -2.67 27.08 -3.58
C TYR A 360 -2.00 26.00 -2.76
N ASP A 361 -1.96 26.10 -1.43
CA ASP A 361 -1.44 25.03 -0.57
C ASP A 361 -2.26 23.73 -0.77
N LYS A 362 -3.57 23.84 -1.06
CA LYS A 362 -4.39 22.70 -1.49
C LYS A 362 -4.06 22.24 -2.91
N MET A 363 -3.74 23.14 -3.83
CA MET A 363 -3.36 22.82 -5.23
C MET A 363 -1.96 22.20 -5.34
N ASP A 364 -1.01 22.63 -4.52
CA ASP A 364 0.33 22.06 -4.43
C ASP A 364 0.26 20.63 -3.88
N ALA A 365 -0.76 20.32 -3.07
CA ALA A 365 -1.07 18.97 -2.65
C ALA A 365 -1.81 18.14 -3.72
N LEU A 366 -2.25 18.75 -4.83
CA LEU A 366 -2.96 18.11 -5.93
C LEU A 366 -2.00 17.81 -7.10
N ASP A 367 -0.81 17.25 -6.80
CA ASP A 367 0.23 16.79 -7.74
C ASP A 367 -0.32 16.58 -9.17
N ASN A 368 0.35 17.18 -10.17
CA ASN A 368 0.07 17.12 -11.63
C ASN A 368 -0.54 18.37 -12.32
N LEU A 369 -0.59 19.54 -11.67
CA LEU A 369 -1.05 20.78 -12.33
C LEU A 369 -0.13 21.31 -13.44
N GLU A 370 1.10 20.81 -13.59
CA GLU A 370 1.99 21.23 -14.69
C GLU A 370 1.53 20.71 -16.06
N VAL A 371 0.74 19.63 -16.08
CA VAL A 371 0.15 19.01 -17.28
C VAL A 371 -1.04 19.83 -17.84
N TYR A 372 -1.38 20.95 -17.19
CA TYR A 372 -2.53 21.81 -17.48
C TYR A 372 -2.54 22.43 -18.87
N HIS A 373 -1.37 22.78 -19.44
CA HIS A 373 -1.31 23.62 -20.64
C HIS A 373 -1.64 22.90 -21.96
N ASP A 374 -1.51 21.58 -22.00
CA ASP A 374 -1.88 20.78 -23.18
C ASP A 374 -3.39 20.42 -23.19
N TRP A 375 -4.10 20.68 -22.09
CA TRP A 375 -5.49 20.25 -21.89
C TRP A 375 -6.52 21.35 -22.07
N GLU A 376 -6.11 22.52 -22.58
CA GLU A 376 -7.06 23.44 -23.24
C GLU A 376 -7.67 22.82 -24.52
N HIS A 377 -7.16 21.67 -24.97
CA HIS A 377 -7.83 20.83 -25.94
C HIS A 377 -8.91 19.99 -25.24
N ASP A 378 -10.15 20.02 -25.73
CA ASP A 378 -11.34 19.25 -25.28
C ASP A 378 -11.19 17.72 -25.35
N VAL A 379 -9.96 17.18 -25.31
CA VAL A 379 -9.67 15.76 -25.32
C VAL A 379 -10.10 15.17 -23.98
N VAL A 380 -11.17 14.40 -24.01
CA VAL A 380 -11.61 13.63 -22.85
C VAL A 380 -10.64 12.45 -22.68
N PRO A 381 -10.03 12.25 -21.49
CA PRO A 381 -9.12 11.13 -21.27
C PRO A 381 -9.79 9.78 -21.57
N GLU A 382 -8.99 8.80 -21.98
CA GLU A 382 -9.45 7.42 -22.12
C GLU A 382 -9.93 6.90 -20.75
N VAL A 383 -10.92 6.00 -20.76
CA VAL A 383 -11.44 5.37 -19.54
C VAL A 383 -11.11 3.89 -19.54
N ILE A 384 -11.05 3.29 -18.37
CA ILE A 384 -10.87 1.85 -18.22
C ILE A 384 -12.00 1.12 -18.98
N PRO A 385 -11.70 0.16 -19.88
CA PRO A 385 -12.71 -0.62 -20.57
C PRO A 385 -13.65 -1.32 -19.58
N GLU A 386 -14.96 -1.18 -19.79
CA GLU A 386 -15.95 -1.76 -18.87
C GLU A 386 -15.85 -3.29 -18.80
N SER A 387 -15.58 -3.95 -19.92
CA SER A 387 -15.35 -5.40 -19.99
C SER A 387 -14.16 -5.85 -19.12
N PHE A 388 -13.13 -5.02 -18.98
CA PHE A 388 -12.02 -5.27 -18.06
C PHE A 388 -12.45 -5.12 -16.59
N ILE A 389 -13.28 -4.11 -16.26
CA ILE A 389 -13.86 -3.96 -14.91
C ILE A 389 -14.65 -5.23 -14.54
N TRP A 390 -15.52 -5.70 -15.44
CA TRP A 390 -16.27 -6.93 -15.22
C TRP A 390 -15.36 -8.15 -15.00
N LYS A 391 -14.32 -8.30 -15.82
CA LYS A 391 -13.33 -9.38 -15.68
C LYS A 391 -12.62 -9.33 -14.32
N VAL A 392 -12.15 -8.16 -13.89
CA VAL A 392 -11.47 -7.98 -12.60
C VAL A 392 -12.40 -8.36 -11.45
N PHE A 393 -13.62 -7.81 -11.42
CA PHE A 393 -14.52 -8.02 -10.29
C PHE A 393 -15.19 -9.40 -10.29
N ASP A 394 -15.25 -10.09 -11.43
CA ASP A 394 -15.58 -11.51 -11.47
C ASP A 394 -14.53 -12.37 -10.75
N LYS A 395 -13.24 -12.12 -11.00
CA LYS A 395 -12.13 -12.81 -10.32
C LYS A 395 -12.01 -12.45 -8.85
N LEU A 396 -12.21 -11.18 -8.50
CA LEU A 396 -12.22 -10.78 -7.09
C LEU A 396 -13.42 -11.33 -6.33
N ALA A 397 -14.62 -11.35 -6.91
CA ALA A 397 -15.79 -11.96 -6.27
C ALA A 397 -15.57 -13.47 -6.02
N ASP A 398 -14.88 -14.15 -6.93
CA ASP A 398 -14.43 -15.54 -6.76
C ASP A 398 -13.50 -15.70 -5.55
N ALA A 399 -12.47 -14.86 -5.47
CA ALA A 399 -11.53 -14.85 -4.35
C ALA A 399 -12.22 -14.58 -3.00
N TYR A 400 -13.14 -13.61 -2.96
CA TYR A 400 -13.90 -13.33 -1.73
C TYR A 400 -14.87 -14.45 -1.37
N LEU A 401 -15.50 -15.11 -2.34
CA LEU A 401 -16.32 -16.30 -2.07
C LEU A 401 -15.47 -17.41 -1.44
N MET A 402 -14.27 -17.63 -1.94
CA MET A 402 -13.31 -18.58 -1.36
C MET A 402 -13.01 -18.22 0.10
N LEU A 403 -12.77 -16.96 0.43
CA LEU A 403 -12.58 -16.52 1.82
C LEU A 403 -13.83 -16.78 2.69
N HIS A 404 -15.03 -16.52 2.16
CA HIS A 404 -16.26 -16.62 2.93
C HIS A 404 -16.71 -18.06 3.17
N GLN A 405 -16.49 -18.95 2.20
CA GLN A 405 -17.11 -20.27 2.15
C GLN A 405 -16.09 -21.43 2.13
N GLY A 406 -14.82 -21.17 1.85
CA GLY A 406 -13.80 -22.23 1.70
C GLY A 406 -13.94 -23.02 0.40
N GLN A 407 -14.84 -22.57 -0.48
CA GLN A 407 -15.11 -23.10 -1.80
C GLN A 407 -15.71 -21.96 -2.64
N ALA A 408 -15.37 -21.89 -3.93
CA ALA A 408 -15.91 -20.86 -4.81
C ALA A 408 -17.21 -21.27 -5.52
N ASP A 409 -17.36 -22.56 -5.82
CA ASP A 409 -18.59 -23.09 -6.38
C ASP A 409 -19.52 -23.56 -5.25
N PRO A 410 -20.72 -22.97 -5.11
CA PRO A 410 -21.78 -23.57 -4.31
C PRO A 410 -22.22 -24.82 -5.06
N VAL A 411 -21.58 -25.92 -4.75
CA VAL A 411 -21.79 -27.22 -5.39
C VAL A 411 -23.28 -27.56 -5.38
N ALA A 412 -23.91 -27.44 -6.56
CA ALA A 412 -25.01 -28.30 -6.94
C ALA A 412 -24.37 -29.58 -7.50
N ASP A 413 -24.40 -30.67 -6.73
CA ASP A 413 -24.18 -32.06 -7.18
C ASP A 413 -22.74 -32.56 -7.49
N TRP A 414 -21.68 -32.00 -6.92
CA TRP A 414 -20.35 -32.64 -6.93
C TRP A 414 -20.36 -33.81 -5.94
N GLU A 415 -20.67 -35.00 -6.46
CA GLU A 415 -20.40 -36.26 -5.77
C GLU A 415 -18.88 -36.35 -5.52
N LEU A 416 -18.47 -36.10 -4.27
CA LEU A 416 -17.07 -36.24 -3.84
C LEU A 416 -16.57 -37.64 -4.20
N PRO A 417 -15.32 -37.79 -4.67
CA PRO A 417 -14.71 -39.10 -4.84
C PRO A 417 -14.83 -39.90 -3.53
N GLU A 418 -15.44 -41.09 -3.57
CA GLU A 418 -15.67 -41.95 -2.40
C GLU A 418 -14.37 -42.25 -1.60
N ASP A 419 -13.21 -42.02 -2.22
CA ASP A 419 -11.89 -42.32 -1.68
C ASP A 419 -11.25 -41.16 -0.88
N ALA A 420 -11.82 -39.96 -0.88
CA ALA A 420 -11.35 -38.86 -0.05
C ALA A 420 -11.84 -39.06 1.39
N GLY A 421 -11.18 -39.93 2.16
CA GLY A 421 -11.58 -40.44 3.47
C GLY A 421 -11.78 -39.44 4.63
N ALA A 422 -12.11 -38.18 4.37
CA ALA A 422 -12.74 -37.26 5.31
C ALA A 422 -14.21 -37.12 4.91
N SER A 423 -15.14 -37.38 5.82
CA SER A 423 -16.57 -37.23 5.53
C SER A 423 -16.87 -35.77 5.13
N ALA A 424 -17.88 -35.54 4.28
CA ALA A 424 -18.33 -34.18 3.98
C ALA A 424 -18.66 -33.39 5.27
N GLU A 425 -19.13 -34.07 6.31
CA GLU A 425 -19.33 -33.52 7.66
C GLU A 425 -18.02 -32.98 8.26
N ASP A 426 -16.90 -33.71 8.14
CA ASP A 426 -15.59 -33.26 8.64
C ASP A 426 -15.07 -32.00 7.92
N ARG A 427 -15.42 -31.78 6.64
CA ARG A 427 -15.03 -30.57 5.90
C ARG A 427 -15.92 -29.38 6.22
N GLU A 428 -17.24 -29.60 6.28
CA GLU A 428 -18.22 -28.56 6.62
C GLU A 428 -18.07 -28.07 8.07
N LEU A 429 -17.57 -28.90 8.98
CA LEU A 429 -17.33 -28.56 10.38
C LEU A 429 -16.13 -27.61 10.62
N HIS A 430 -15.33 -27.26 9.61
CA HIS A 430 -14.03 -26.61 9.86
C HIS A 430 -13.76 -25.30 9.11
N TRP A 431 -14.47 -24.96 8.04
CA TRP A 431 -14.30 -23.65 7.41
C TRP A 431 -15.02 -22.57 8.21
N GLN A 432 -14.33 -21.45 8.42
CA GLN A 432 -14.85 -20.29 9.12
C GLN A 432 -14.75 -19.09 8.18
N GLU A 433 -15.81 -18.29 8.14
CA GLU A 433 -15.86 -17.12 7.27
C GLU A 433 -14.67 -16.20 7.57
N MET A 434 -13.80 -16.04 6.56
CA MET A 434 -12.69 -15.09 6.61
C MET A 434 -13.12 -13.79 5.94
N ILE A 435 -13.03 -12.68 6.66
CA ILE A 435 -13.37 -11.34 6.17
C ILE A 435 -12.07 -10.60 5.93
N HIS A 436 -11.90 -10.01 4.74
CA HIS A 436 -10.64 -9.33 4.43
C HIS A 436 -10.44 -8.05 5.24
N GLN A 437 -11.51 -7.28 5.47
CA GLN A 437 -11.51 -6.03 6.25
C GLN A 437 -10.67 -4.88 5.70
N ASP A 438 -9.80 -5.08 4.72
CA ASP A 438 -8.97 -4.04 4.11
C ASP A 438 -8.86 -4.17 2.58
N GLY A 439 -9.97 -4.55 1.93
CA GLY A 439 -10.06 -4.60 0.48
C GLY A 439 -9.86 -3.23 -0.18
N HIS A 440 -8.74 -3.07 -0.89
CA HIS A 440 -8.42 -1.91 -1.72
C HIS A 440 -7.35 -2.26 -2.76
N PHE A 441 -7.14 -1.42 -3.78
CA PHE A 441 -6.21 -1.72 -4.88
C PHE A 441 -4.77 -1.99 -4.47
N GLY A 442 -4.24 -1.33 -3.44
CA GLY A 442 -2.92 -1.67 -2.88
C GLY A 442 -2.81 -3.10 -2.29
N ASN A 443 -3.93 -3.78 -2.04
CA ASN A 443 -4.01 -5.17 -1.58
C ASN A 443 -4.49 -6.13 -2.70
N ILE A 444 -4.66 -5.62 -3.93
CA ILE A 444 -4.92 -6.42 -5.12
C ILE A 444 -3.68 -6.38 -5.99
N PHE A 445 -3.04 -7.52 -6.22
CA PHE A 445 -1.90 -7.60 -7.13
C PHE A 445 -2.34 -8.01 -8.53
N MET A 446 -1.50 -7.78 -9.54
CA MET A 446 -1.79 -8.16 -10.92
C MET A 446 -0.77 -9.19 -11.42
N LYS A 447 -1.23 -10.14 -12.23
CA LYS A 447 -0.38 -11.13 -12.94
C LYS A 447 -0.72 -11.15 -14.43
N TYR A 448 0.30 -11.41 -15.24
CA TYR A 448 0.09 -11.74 -16.65
C TYR A 448 -0.68 -13.05 -16.78
N ILE A 449 -1.50 -13.14 -17.82
CA ILE A 449 -1.91 -14.43 -18.37
C ILE A 449 -0.69 -14.99 -19.11
N ASP A 450 -0.41 -16.28 -18.96
CA ASP A 450 0.77 -16.90 -19.58
C ASP A 450 0.88 -16.58 -21.07
N GLY A 451 1.99 -15.95 -21.46
CA GLY A 451 2.28 -15.53 -22.85
C GLY A 451 1.67 -14.20 -23.28
N ALA A 452 0.80 -13.58 -22.46
CA ALA A 452 0.22 -12.28 -22.74
C ALA A 452 1.05 -11.15 -22.09
N HIS A 453 1.94 -10.54 -22.87
CA HIS A 453 2.77 -9.42 -22.42
C HIS A 453 2.27 -8.04 -22.87
N GLY A 454 1.25 -8.00 -23.74
CA GLY A 454 0.71 -6.77 -24.30
C GLY A 454 1.61 -6.14 -25.36
N GLU A 455 1.07 -5.17 -26.09
CA GLU A 455 1.81 -4.35 -27.04
C GLU A 455 2.39 -3.12 -26.32
N VAL A 456 3.67 -2.84 -26.56
CA VAL A 456 4.34 -1.67 -25.99
C VAL A 456 3.73 -0.39 -26.53
N ASP A 457 3.32 0.50 -25.63
CA ASP A 457 2.82 1.84 -25.93
C ASP A 457 3.80 2.90 -25.35
N GLU A 458 3.37 4.14 -25.22
CA GLU A 458 4.15 5.21 -24.59
C GLU A 458 4.43 4.92 -23.10
N GLY A 459 5.56 5.39 -22.56
CA GLY A 459 5.95 5.18 -21.17
C GLY A 459 6.83 6.30 -20.63
N ASP A 460 7.08 6.29 -19.32
CA ASP A 460 8.03 7.20 -18.68
C ASP A 460 9.41 6.53 -18.49
N GLU A 461 10.33 7.15 -17.76
CA GLU A 461 11.66 6.58 -17.52
C GLU A 461 11.62 5.25 -16.75
N ASN A 462 10.64 5.09 -15.85
CA ASN A 462 10.52 3.99 -14.90
C ASN A 462 9.45 2.97 -15.29
N HIS A 463 8.43 3.39 -16.02
CA HIS A 463 7.27 2.58 -16.39
C HIS A 463 7.10 2.56 -17.91
N GLU A 464 6.59 1.45 -18.40
CA GLU A 464 6.17 1.25 -19.79
C GLU A 464 4.68 0.97 -19.78
N ASN A 465 3.88 1.75 -20.52
CA ASN A 465 2.47 1.39 -20.66
C ASN A 465 2.36 0.34 -21.75
N ARG A 466 1.52 -0.65 -21.51
CA ARG A 466 1.27 -1.73 -22.45
C ARG A 466 -0.21 -1.91 -22.67
N ARG A 467 -0.58 -2.10 -23.93
CA ARG A 467 -1.96 -2.30 -24.34
C ARG A 467 -2.24 -3.79 -24.49
N PHE A 468 -3.25 -4.26 -23.78
CA PHE A 468 -3.70 -5.65 -23.82
C PHE A 468 -5.08 -5.72 -24.46
N ALA A 469 -5.31 -6.74 -25.31
CA ALA A 469 -6.68 -7.16 -25.57
C ALA A 469 -7.36 -7.53 -24.24
N VAL A 470 -8.66 -7.28 -24.10
CA VAL A 470 -9.37 -7.52 -22.83
C VAL A 470 -9.30 -9.00 -22.41
N THR A 471 -9.34 -9.91 -23.38
CA THR A 471 -9.17 -11.36 -23.15
C THR A 471 -7.81 -11.70 -22.54
N ASP A 472 -6.77 -10.99 -22.98
CA ASP A 472 -5.37 -11.24 -22.63
C ASP A 472 -4.89 -10.35 -21.49
N ALA A 473 -5.75 -9.43 -21.04
CA ALA A 473 -5.44 -8.50 -19.97
C ALA A 473 -5.04 -9.21 -18.67
N PRO A 474 -4.08 -8.65 -17.92
CA PRO A 474 -3.70 -9.14 -16.60
C PRO A 474 -4.89 -9.39 -15.68
N PHE A 475 -4.76 -10.36 -14.77
CA PHE A 475 -5.81 -10.72 -13.82
C PHE A 475 -5.41 -10.37 -12.38
N PRO A 476 -6.40 -10.07 -11.52
CA PRO A 476 -6.15 -9.67 -10.14
C PRO A 476 -5.88 -10.89 -9.25
N ILE A 477 -5.08 -10.68 -8.19
CA ILE A 477 -4.80 -11.61 -7.11
C ILE A 477 -5.07 -10.89 -5.78
N LEU A 478 -5.97 -11.45 -4.97
CA LEU A 478 -6.33 -10.94 -3.65
C LEU A 478 -5.25 -11.29 -2.62
N ALA A 479 -4.76 -10.29 -1.89
CA ALA A 479 -3.73 -10.45 -0.88
C ALA A 479 -3.88 -9.42 0.25
N ASP A 480 -3.00 -9.48 1.25
CA ASP A 480 -2.95 -8.46 2.31
C ASP A 480 -1.50 -8.10 2.65
N PHE A 481 -1.10 -6.86 2.36
CA PHE A 481 0.24 -6.35 2.73
C PHE A 481 0.41 -6.17 4.24
N ASP A 482 -0.69 -5.94 4.98
CA ASP A 482 -0.70 -5.72 6.41
C ASP A 482 -1.00 -7.02 7.18
N MET A 483 -1.36 -6.94 8.45
CA MET A 483 -1.59 -8.12 9.29
C MET A 483 -3.02 -8.68 9.11
N THR A 484 -3.18 -9.42 8.02
CA THR A 484 -4.15 -10.47 7.67
C THR A 484 -5.65 -10.36 7.96
N PHE A 485 -6.38 -11.02 7.05
CA PHE A 485 -7.77 -11.49 7.12
C PHE A 485 -8.26 -11.82 8.53
N PHE A 486 -9.51 -11.45 8.78
CA PHE A 486 -10.21 -11.70 10.03
C PHE A 486 -11.05 -12.96 9.93
N ASP A 487 -10.62 -13.98 10.65
CA ASP A 487 -11.37 -15.20 10.86
C ASP A 487 -12.24 -15.08 12.12
N LEU A 488 -13.55 -15.19 11.96
CA LEU A 488 -14.53 -15.22 13.05
C LEU A 488 -14.52 -16.62 13.69
N ALA A 489 -13.84 -16.76 14.83
CA ALA A 489 -13.45 -18.08 15.33
C ALA A 489 -14.60 -18.90 15.94
N THR A 490 -15.69 -18.29 16.40
CA THR A 490 -16.90 -19.00 16.86
C THR A 490 -18.15 -18.10 16.82
N SER A 491 -19.35 -18.67 17.04
CA SER A 491 -20.55 -17.89 17.39
C SER A 491 -20.41 -17.12 18.72
N ASP A 492 -19.45 -17.53 19.55
CA ASP A 492 -19.24 -17.09 20.92
C ASP A 492 -18.09 -16.08 21.05
N ASP A 493 -17.37 -15.80 19.96
CA ASP A 493 -16.35 -14.77 19.91
C ASP A 493 -16.99 -13.41 20.21
N ASP A 494 -16.56 -12.78 21.30
CA ASP A 494 -17.05 -11.47 21.67
C ASP A 494 -16.63 -10.45 20.60
N LEU A 495 -17.51 -9.51 20.29
CA LEU A 495 -17.24 -8.38 19.38
C LEU A 495 -15.95 -7.60 19.71
N LYS A 496 -15.46 -7.71 20.96
CA LYS A 496 -14.23 -7.11 21.47
C LYS A 496 -12.94 -7.76 20.94
N ASP A 497 -13.03 -8.99 20.44
CA ASP A 497 -11.89 -9.72 19.87
C ASP A 497 -11.57 -9.26 18.43
N ASN A 498 -12.31 -8.25 17.94
CA ASN A 498 -12.02 -7.57 16.68
C ASN A 498 -10.71 -6.75 16.76
N PRO A 499 -9.66 -7.11 16.00
CA PRO A 499 -8.36 -6.44 16.03
C PRO A 499 -8.41 -4.96 15.64
N LEU A 500 -9.39 -4.55 14.81
CA LEU A 500 -9.57 -3.15 14.41
C LEU A 500 -9.82 -2.25 15.63
N TYR A 501 -10.39 -2.77 16.72
CA TYR A 501 -10.57 -2.04 17.97
C TYR A 501 -9.24 -1.49 18.51
N HIS A 502 -8.14 -2.21 18.28
CA HIS A 502 -6.80 -1.81 18.68
C HIS A 502 -6.10 -0.92 17.64
N GLN A 503 -6.43 -1.04 16.35
CA GLN A 503 -5.77 -0.27 15.29
C GLN A 503 -6.18 1.21 15.25
N PHE A 504 -7.45 1.53 15.50
CA PHE A 504 -7.95 2.91 15.39
C PHE A 504 -7.89 3.73 16.68
N GLY A 505 -7.44 3.14 17.79
CA GLY A 505 -6.96 3.83 19.00
C GLY A 505 -7.70 5.13 19.35
N GLY A 506 -9.04 5.07 19.47
CA GLY A 506 -9.90 6.15 19.97
C GLY A 506 -9.89 7.49 19.22
N ASN A 507 -9.11 7.67 18.15
CA ASN A 507 -8.90 8.98 17.54
C ASN A 507 -9.73 9.10 16.27
N ALA A 508 -11.01 9.44 16.43
CA ALA A 508 -11.97 9.74 15.36
C ALA A 508 -11.52 10.88 14.42
N SER A 509 -10.41 11.56 14.71
CA SER A 509 -9.78 12.51 13.78
C SER A 509 -8.98 11.84 12.64
N ARG A 510 -8.62 10.56 12.75
CA ARG A 510 -7.98 9.78 11.67
C ARG A 510 -8.96 9.28 10.59
N VAL A 511 -10.21 9.72 10.67
CA VAL A 511 -11.31 9.29 9.78
C VAL A 511 -11.12 9.69 8.32
N SER A 512 -10.15 10.57 8.00
CA SER A 512 -9.84 10.86 6.60
C SER A 512 -9.46 9.62 5.80
N GLY A 513 -8.77 8.62 6.40
CA GLY A 513 -8.48 7.32 5.79
C GLY A 513 -9.65 6.33 5.75
N GLY A 514 -10.78 6.69 6.37
CA GLY A 514 -11.78 5.74 6.80
C GLY A 514 -12.97 5.50 5.88
N ALA A 515 -13.22 6.38 4.91
CA ALA A 515 -14.42 6.28 4.10
C ALA A 515 -14.44 5.07 3.14
N ARG A 516 -13.32 4.32 3.01
CA ARG A 516 -13.21 3.11 2.20
C ARG A 516 -13.85 1.93 2.89
N TYR A 517 -13.93 1.98 4.22
CA TYR A 517 -14.56 0.96 5.04
C TYR A 517 -16.08 1.14 5.08
N ALA A 518 -16.76 0.03 5.29
CA ALA A 518 -18.20 0.01 5.44
C ALA A 518 -18.66 0.80 6.68
N PRO A 519 -19.88 1.38 6.68
CA PRO A 519 -20.40 2.11 7.83
C PRO A 519 -20.35 1.33 9.16
N GLU A 520 -20.61 0.01 9.13
CA GLU A 520 -20.57 -0.85 10.31
C GLU A 520 -19.18 -1.03 10.90
N THR A 521 -18.11 -0.86 10.12
CA THR A 521 -16.73 -0.86 10.63
C THR A 521 -16.53 0.27 11.65
N TRP A 522 -17.20 1.41 11.45
CA TRP A 522 -17.09 2.60 12.29
C TRP A 522 -18.04 2.63 13.47
N ARG A 523 -19.24 2.02 13.34
CA ARG A 523 -20.23 1.97 14.44
C ARG A 523 -19.67 1.32 15.71
N LYS A 524 -18.68 0.44 15.58
CA LYS A 524 -17.97 -0.15 16.73
C LYS A 524 -17.25 0.89 17.61
N PHE A 525 -16.86 2.03 17.03
CA PHE A 525 -16.14 3.11 17.74
C PHE A 525 -17.07 4.23 18.20
N ASP A 526 -18.16 4.47 17.49
CA ASP A 526 -19.07 5.58 17.79
C ASP A 526 -20.15 5.18 18.81
N ARG A 527 -19.74 4.93 20.06
CA ARG A 527 -20.66 4.67 21.18
C ARG A 527 -21.63 5.82 21.47
N ARG A 528 -21.42 7.01 20.89
CA ARG A 528 -22.23 8.21 21.13
C ARG A 528 -23.69 8.05 20.70
N ASN A 529 -23.99 7.12 19.80
CA ASN A 529 -25.34 6.94 19.27
C ASN A 529 -26.12 5.77 19.90
N GLY A 530 -25.57 5.09 20.92
CA GLY A 530 -26.23 3.98 21.60
C GLY A 530 -26.55 2.77 20.70
N GLN A 531 -25.96 2.70 19.50
CA GLN A 531 -26.13 1.56 18.61
C GLN A 531 -25.21 0.42 19.05
N GLU A 532 -25.78 -0.79 19.12
CA GLU A 532 -25.01 -2.00 19.37
C GLU A 532 -23.97 -2.21 18.25
N PRO A 533 -22.72 -2.59 18.59
CA PRO A 533 -21.71 -2.88 17.59
C PRO A 533 -22.19 -4.01 16.67
N GLN A 534 -22.21 -3.74 15.36
CA GLN A 534 -22.61 -4.75 14.39
C GLN A 534 -21.42 -5.68 14.08
N ARG A 535 -21.67 -6.99 14.02
CA ARG A 535 -20.68 -7.99 13.58
C ARG A 535 -20.30 -7.70 12.12
N LEU A 536 -19.01 -7.76 11.80
CA LEU A 536 -18.54 -7.69 10.41
C LEU A 536 -18.83 -9.04 9.77
N SER A 537 -19.19 -9.07 8.50
CA SER A 537 -19.48 -10.30 7.72
C SER A 537 -18.93 -10.13 6.32
N GLY A 538 -19.12 -11.12 5.43
CA GLY A 538 -18.83 -10.98 4.01
C GLY A 538 -19.55 -9.79 3.35
N LYS A 539 -20.64 -9.28 3.94
CA LYS A 539 -21.29 -8.03 3.51
C LYS A 539 -20.40 -6.79 3.67
N THR A 540 -19.43 -6.83 4.58
CA THR A 540 -18.40 -5.78 4.73
C THR A 540 -17.42 -5.83 3.56
N ASP A 541 -17.06 -7.02 3.09
CA ASP A 541 -16.22 -7.16 1.89
C ASP A 541 -16.98 -6.78 0.60
N VAL A 542 -18.28 -7.08 0.51
CA VAL A 542 -19.16 -6.61 -0.60
C VAL A 542 -19.10 -5.08 -0.70
N TRP A 543 -19.15 -4.37 0.43
CA TRP A 543 -18.99 -2.92 0.45
C TRP A 543 -17.62 -2.47 -0.11
N GLN A 544 -16.54 -3.14 0.31
CA GLN A 544 -15.19 -2.82 -0.15
C GLN A 544 -15.03 -3.05 -1.65
N LEU A 545 -15.61 -4.13 -2.16
CA LEU A 545 -15.68 -4.43 -3.59
C LEU A 545 -16.44 -3.33 -4.35
N GLY A 546 -17.62 -2.92 -3.86
CA GLY A 546 -18.38 -1.78 -4.42
C GLY A 546 -17.61 -0.46 -4.38
N SER A 547 -16.83 -0.23 -3.32
CA SER A 547 -15.96 0.94 -3.18
C SER A 547 -14.82 0.94 -4.22
N MET A 548 -14.22 -0.22 -4.50
CA MET A 548 -13.24 -0.37 -5.57
C MET A 548 -13.89 -0.17 -6.96
N MET A 549 -15.04 -0.79 -7.23
CA MET A 549 -15.77 -0.60 -8.50
C MET A 549 -16.11 0.88 -8.73
N PHE A 550 -16.61 1.58 -7.71
CA PHE A 550 -16.87 3.01 -7.74
C PHE A 550 -15.63 3.81 -8.16
N ARG A 551 -14.45 3.47 -7.62
CA ARG A 551 -13.19 4.13 -7.99
C ARG A 551 -12.76 3.84 -9.42
N MET A 552 -12.97 2.63 -9.96
CA MET A 552 -12.66 2.33 -11.37
C MET A 552 -13.60 3.07 -12.32
N VAL A 553 -14.89 3.14 -12.02
CA VAL A 553 -15.87 3.89 -12.83
C VAL A 553 -15.55 5.39 -12.87
N LEU A 554 -14.95 5.93 -11.81
CA LEU A 554 -14.44 7.31 -11.80
C LEU A 554 -12.99 7.44 -12.28
N ASN A 555 -12.32 6.33 -12.61
CA ASN A 555 -10.92 6.29 -13.01
C ASN A 555 -10.00 6.96 -11.97
N PHE A 556 -10.25 6.76 -10.67
CA PHE A 556 -9.45 7.28 -9.55
C PHE A 556 -8.78 6.15 -8.74
N VAL A 557 -7.92 5.38 -9.42
CA VAL A 557 -7.27 4.19 -8.85
C VAL A 557 -6.05 4.58 -7.98
N GLU A 558 -5.38 5.69 -8.28
CA GLU A 558 -4.25 6.21 -7.49
C GLU A 558 -4.68 7.16 -6.35
N GLY A 559 -3.98 7.07 -5.21
CA GLY A 559 -3.90 8.13 -4.21
C GLY A 559 -4.80 8.00 -2.97
N ASN A 560 -4.21 8.27 -1.80
CA ASN A 560 -4.86 8.28 -0.47
C ASN A 560 -5.80 9.49 -0.23
N TYR A 561 -6.09 10.31 -1.24
CA TYR A 561 -6.86 11.55 -1.06
C TYR A 561 -8.37 11.36 -1.25
N PHE A 562 -8.80 10.22 -1.80
CA PHE A 562 -10.21 9.92 -2.04
C PHE A 562 -10.57 8.57 -1.42
N ASN A 563 -10.55 8.55 -0.09
CA ASN A 563 -10.67 7.32 0.67
C ASN A 563 -12.10 6.81 0.74
N GLY A 564 -12.84 6.66 -0.36
CA GLY A 564 -14.12 5.94 -0.39
C GLY A 564 -15.25 6.67 -1.13
N PRO A 565 -16.42 6.03 -1.28
CA PRO A 565 -17.52 6.54 -2.10
C PRO A 565 -18.18 7.79 -1.52
N TRP A 566 -18.75 8.63 -2.39
CA TRP A 566 -19.42 9.88 -2.01
C TRP A 566 -20.64 10.19 -2.87
N LEU A 567 -21.49 11.07 -2.35
CA LEU A 567 -22.56 11.72 -3.11
C LEU A 567 -22.23 13.19 -3.33
N TYR A 568 -22.73 13.76 -4.42
CA TYR A 568 -22.72 15.19 -4.65
C TYR A 568 -24.13 15.71 -4.39
N MET A 569 -24.30 16.45 -3.29
CA MET A 569 -25.62 16.89 -2.83
C MET A 569 -25.69 18.41 -2.85
N TYR A 570 -26.78 18.94 -3.38
CA TYR A 570 -27.08 20.37 -3.33
C TYR A 570 -27.65 20.73 -1.96
N ASP A 571 -26.90 21.51 -1.19
CA ASP A 571 -27.39 22.08 0.05
C ASP A 571 -28.22 23.33 -0.26
N GLN A 572 -29.54 23.20 -0.14
CA GLN A 572 -30.49 24.29 -0.36
C GLN A 572 -30.23 25.51 0.52
N ARG A 573 -29.63 25.33 1.71
CA ARG A 573 -29.37 26.43 2.65
C ARG A 573 -28.20 27.29 2.22
N THR A 574 -27.15 26.67 1.71
CA THR A 574 -25.95 27.36 1.24
C THR A 574 -26.00 27.67 -0.26
N SER A 575 -26.97 27.09 -0.97
CA SER A 575 -27.05 27.11 -2.44
C SER A 575 -25.75 26.63 -3.07
N GLN A 576 -25.14 25.61 -2.46
CA GLN A 576 -23.86 25.06 -2.87
C GLN A 576 -23.95 23.54 -2.98
N TRP A 577 -23.30 23.02 -4.00
CA TRP A 577 -23.05 21.59 -4.06
C TRP A 577 -21.91 21.22 -3.13
N SER A 578 -22.09 20.11 -2.40
CA SER A 578 -21.10 19.58 -1.49
C SER A 578 -20.85 18.11 -1.77
N LYS A 579 -19.57 17.74 -1.74
CA LYS A 579 -19.14 16.35 -1.75
C LYS A 579 -19.29 15.78 -0.34
N ASN A 580 -20.10 14.75 -0.19
CA ASN A 580 -20.35 14.09 1.09
C ASN A 580 -19.95 12.63 1.00
N LEU A 581 -18.93 12.22 1.76
CA LEU A 581 -18.53 10.81 1.85
C LEU A 581 -19.71 10.00 2.42
N LEU A 582 -20.00 8.83 1.84
CA LEU A 582 -21.13 7.99 2.29
C LEU A 582 -21.05 7.68 3.78
N LEU A 583 -19.83 7.47 4.29
CA LEU A 583 -19.58 7.22 5.70
C LEU A 583 -20.09 8.34 6.63
N HIS A 584 -20.14 9.59 6.14
CA HIS A 584 -20.51 10.77 6.94
C HIS A 584 -21.97 11.17 6.85
N LEU A 585 -22.72 10.60 5.90
CA LEU A 585 -24.12 10.97 5.67
C LEU A 585 -25.10 10.41 6.71
N GLY A 586 -24.62 9.52 7.59
CA GLY A 586 -25.52 8.68 8.38
C GLY A 586 -26.23 7.65 7.50
N ALA A 587 -27.40 7.19 7.93
CA ALA A 587 -28.18 6.25 7.13
C ALA A 587 -28.72 6.92 5.86
N TYR A 588 -28.46 6.30 4.71
CA TYR A 588 -29.02 6.71 3.41
C TYR A 588 -29.74 5.55 2.72
N THR A 589 -30.65 5.89 1.81
CA THR A 589 -31.49 4.95 1.08
C THR A 589 -30.97 4.68 -0.34
N MET A 590 -31.46 3.61 -0.96
CA MET A 590 -31.19 3.35 -2.38
C MET A 590 -31.68 4.51 -3.28
N GLU A 591 -32.82 5.12 -2.96
CA GLU A 591 -33.33 6.30 -3.68
C GLU A 591 -32.33 7.48 -3.66
N GLN A 592 -31.64 7.70 -2.53
CA GLN A 592 -30.59 8.72 -2.47
C GLN A 592 -29.35 8.33 -3.28
N LEU A 593 -28.99 7.05 -3.32
CA LEU A 593 -27.93 6.58 -4.21
C LEU A 593 -28.31 6.78 -5.68
N ASP A 594 -29.54 6.46 -6.07
CA ASP A 594 -30.03 6.65 -7.44
C ASP A 594 -30.10 8.12 -7.84
N ALA A 595 -30.51 8.99 -6.91
CA ALA A 595 -30.64 10.42 -7.17
C ALA A 595 -29.29 11.16 -7.22
N TYR A 596 -28.29 10.71 -6.45
CA TYR A 596 -27.07 11.50 -6.20
C TYR A 596 -25.74 10.81 -6.55
N MET A 597 -25.69 9.48 -6.64
CA MET A 597 -24.47 8.75 -6.99
C MET A 597 -24.31 8.72 -8.51
N PHE A 598 -23.13 9.06 -9.00
CA PHE A 598 -22.87 9.22 -10.44
C PHE A 598 -23.73 10.30 -11.12
N SER A 599 -24.33 11.21 -10.35
CA SER A 599 -25.13 12.32 -10.85
C SER A 599 -24.47 13.66 -10.57
N GLY A 600 -24.58 14.61 -11.48
CA GLY A 600 -24.11 15.99 -11.31
C GLY A 600 -23.16 16.43 -12.43
N GLN A 601 -22.83 17.73 -12.46
CA GLN A 601 -21.85 18.27 -13.40
C GLN A 601 -20.45 18.08 -12.81
N GLU A 602 -19.64 17.19 -13.42
CA GLU A 602 -18.21 16.90 -13.18
C GLU A 602 -17.83 16.59 -11.69
N PRO A 603 -16.97 15.60 -11.38
CA PRO A 603 -16.11 14.77 -12.23
C PRO A 603 -16.75 13.42 -12.58
N TYR A 604 -18.02 13.42 -12.98
CA TYR A 604 -18.76 12.21 -13.35
C TYR A 604 -18.71 11.90 -14.85
N GLU A 605 -17.99 12.68 -15.66
CA GLU A 605 -17.95 12.44 -17.12
C GLU A 605 -17.33 11.08 -17.47
N ALA A 606 -16.43 10.57 -16.61
CA ALA A 606 -15.95 9.19 -16.71
C ALA A 606 -17.11 8.20 -16.51
N SER A 607 -17.91 8.39 -15.45
CA SER A 607 -19.02 7.49 -15.09
C SER A 607 -20.15 7.44 -16.12
N ASP A 608 -20.30 8.48 -16.94
CA ASP A 608 -21.27 8.52 -18.04
C ASP A 608 -20.95 7.53 -19.15
N ARG A 609 -19.70 7.04 -19.24
CA ARG A 609 -19.25 6.07 -20.25
C ARG A 609 -19.53 4.62 -19.87
N TYR A 610 -19.99 4.37 -18.65
CA TYR A 610 -20.26 3.05 -18.13
C TYR A 610 -21.76 2.75 -18.08
N SER A 611 -22.10 1.49 -18.26
CA SER A 611 -23.48 1.01 -18.30
C SER A 611 -24.24 1.33 -17.01
N PRO A 612 -25.56 1.54 -17.09
CA PRO A 612 -26.43 1.61 -15.91
C PRO A 612 -26.29 0.36 -15.04
N THR A 613 -26.16 -0.82 -15.65
CA THR A 613 -26.01 -2.11 -14.95
C THR A 613 -24.81 -2.13 -14.00
N LEU A 614 -23.64 -1.70 -14.46
CA LEU A 614 -22.45 -1.62 -13.60
C LEU A 614 -22.68 -0.64 -12.44
N LYS A 615 -23.26 0.53 -12.74
CA LYS A 615 -23.56 1.56 -11.74
C LYS A 615 -24.56 1.08 -10.69
N ASP A 616 -25.58 0.33 -11.09
CA ASP A 616 -26.58 -0.22 -10.19
C ASP A 616 -25.99 -1.32 -9.30
N LEU A 617 -25.15 -2.20 -9.85
CA LEU A 617 -24.39 -3.16 -9.04
C LEU A 617 -23.57 -2.46 -7.96
N ILE A 618 -22.87 -1.37 -8.30
CA ILE A 618 -22.09 -0.58 -7.35
C ILE A 618 -22.97 -0.03 -6.22
N LYS A 619 -24.11 0.60 -6.55
CA LYS A 619 -25.04 1.14 -5.55
C LYS A 619 -25.57 0.04 -4.61
N HIS A 620 -25.87 -1.14 -5.15
CA HIS A 620 -26.31 -2.28 -4.36
C HIS A 620 -25.23 -2.82 -3.41
N CYS A 621 -23.96 -2.82 -3.83
CA CYS A 621 -22.84 -3.12 -2.94
C CYS A 621 -22.64 -2.05 -1.86
N LEU A 622 -22.96 -0.78 -2.17
CA LEU A 622 -22.78 0.38 -1.32
C LEU A 622 -24.05 0.77 -0.53
N GLN A 623 -24.98 -0.15 -0.27
CA GLN A 623 -26.09 0.14 0.63
C GLN A 623 -25.62 0.31 2.08
N TYR A 624 -26.26 1.24 2.81
CA TYR A 624 -25.83 1.62 4.16
C TYR A 624 -25.90 0.47 5.16
N HIS A 625 -26.98 -0.33 5.12
CA HIS A 625 -27.15 -1.46 6.02
C HIS A 625 -26.62 -2.75 5.37
N PRO A 626 -25.80 -3.55 6.07
CA PRO A 626 -25.25 -4.80 5.52
C PRO A 626 -26.29 -5.79 5.00
N ARG A 627 -27.47 -5.85 5.64
CA ARG A 627 -28.56 -6.76 5.23
C ARG A 627 -29.19 -6.40 3.88
N ASP A 628 -29.07 -5.14 3.46
CA ASP A 628 -29.68 -4.66 2.22
C ASP A 628 -28.68 -4.70 1.04
N ARG A 629 -27.42 -5.06 1.30
CA ARG A 629 -26.40 -5.31 0.26
C ARG A 629 -26.61 -6.68 -0.37
N LEU A 630 -26.16 -6.84 -1.61
CA LEU A 630 -26.06 -8.14 -2.29
C LEU A 630 -25.20 -9.13 -1.50
N SER A 631 -25.43 -10.43 -1.66
CA SER A 631 -24.45 -11.43 -1.21
C SER A 631 -23.25 -11.45 -2.15
N MET A 632 -22.10 -11.95 -1.70
CA MET A 632 -20.94 -12.09 -2.60
C MET A 632 -21.26 -13.05 -3.77
N ALA A 633 -22.10 -14.05 -3.55
CA ALA A 633 -22.59 -14.95 -4.61
C ALA A 633 -23.45 -14.21 -5.65
N ASP A 634 -24.32 -13.30 -5.22
CA ASP A 634 -25.10 -12.46 -6.15
C ASP A 634 -24.17 -11.53 -6.96
N VAL A 635 -23.14 -10.97 -6.30
CA VAL A 635 -22.15 -10.13 -7.00
C VAL A 635 -21.39 -10.95 -8.03
N LYS A 636 -20.92 -12.16 -7.68
CA LYS A 636 -20.26 -13.09 -8.60
C LYS A 636 -21.18 -13.45 -9.77
N ALA A 637 -22.43 -13.82 -9.49
CA ALA A 637 -23.40 -14.15 -10.52
C ALA A 637 -23.63 -12.98 -11.49
N GLU A 638 -23.69 -11.75 -10.99
CA GLU A 638 -23.85 -10.56 -11.85
C GLU A 638 -22.57 -10.25 -12.64
N THR A 639 -21.39 -10.31 -12.03
CA THR A 639 -20.12 -10.03 -12.73
C THR A 639 -19.80 -11.10 -13.78
N SER A 640 -20.04 -12.39 -13.49
CA SER A 640 -19.86 -13.50 -14.44
C SER A 640 -20.75 -13.37 -15.67
N ARG A 641 -21.93 -12.73 -15.58
CA ARG A 641 -22.79 -12.49 -16.75
C ARG A 641 -22.14 -11.59 -17.79
N TYR A 642 -21.18 -10.75 -17.41
CA TYR A 642 -20.55 -9.76 -18.30
C TYR A 642 -19.05 -9.96 -18.48
N ALA A 643 -18.39 -10.68 -17.58
CA ALA A 643 -16.96 -10.99 -17.69
C ALA A 643 -16.66 -11.74 -19.00
N GLY A 644 -15.64 -11.28 -19.73
CA GLY A 644 -15.21 -11.89 -21.00
C GLY A 644 -16.11 -11.63 -22.20
N LYS A 645 -17.17 -10.83 -22.07
CA LYS A 645 -17.97 -10.37 -23.22
C LYS A 645 -17.35 -9.10 -23.80
N ASP A 646 -17.08 -9.11 -25.11
CA ASP A 646 -16.43 -8.00 -25.82
C ASP A 646 -17.22 -6.69 -25.75
N ASN A 647 -18.55 -6.76 -25.55
CA ASN A 647 -19.42 -5.61 -25.44
C ASN A 647 -20.53 -5.87 -24.39
N PRO A 648 -20.32 -5.52 -23.10
CA PRO A 648 -21.45 -5.39 -22.19
C PRO A 648 -22.42 -4.35 -22.76
N PRO A 649 -23.75 -4.55 -22.58
CA PRO A 649 -24.75 -3.70 -23.20
C PRO A 649 -24.53 -2.22 -22.82
N LEU A 650 -24.45 -1.36 -23.85
CA LEU A 650 -24.35 0.11 -23.74
C LEU A 650 -23.01 0.67 -23.27
N ALA A 651 -21.93 -0.13 -23.21
CA ALA A 651 -20.61 0.43 -22.94
C ALA A 651 -20.08 1.22 -24.16
N HIS A 652 -19.68 2.48 -23.93
CA HIS A 652 -19.04 3.32 -24.95
C HIS A 652 -17.52 3.12 -25.01
N THR A 653 -17.00 2.07 -24.35
CA THR A 653 -15.59 1.85 -24.12
C THR A 653 -15.10 0.68 -24.97
N SER A 654 -14.73 0.97 -26.22
CA SER A 654 -14.09 0.00 -27.12
C SER A 654 -12.58 0.16 -27.07
N GLY A 655 -11.83 -0.92 -26.89
CA GLY A 655 -10.37 -0.89 -26.96
C GLY A 655 -9.70 -1.91 -26.04
N GLY A 656 -8.39 -2.06 -26.21
CA GLY A 656 -7.55 -2.78 -25.25
C GLY A 656 -7.36 -1.99 -23.95
N VAL A 657 -7.01 -2.65 -22.87
CA VAL A 657 -6.69 -2.02 -21.58
C VAL A 657 -5.22 -1.61 -21.54
N LEU A 658 -4.94 -0.41 -21.04
CA LEU A 658 -3.59 0.06 -20.76
C LEU A 658 -3.16 -0.27 -19.33
N ILE A 659 -1.99 -0.87 -19.21
CA ILE A 659 -1.41 -1.33 -17.95
C ILE A 659 -0.02 -0.68 -17.85
N SER A 660 0.22 0.05 -16.77
CA SER A 660 1.54 0.59 -16.45
C SER A 660 2.40 -0.53 -15.85
N VAL A 661 3.46 -0.91 -16.55
CA VAL A 661 4.38 -1.97 -16.14
C VAL A 661 5.68 -1.33 -15.65
N ASP A 662 6.12 -1.67 -14.44
CA ASP A 662 7.46 -1.29 -13.98
C ASP A 662 8.49 -2.00 -14.88
N LYS A 663 9.40 -1.24 -15.52
CA LYS A 663 10.42 -1.80 -16.42
C LYS A 663 11.32 -2.84 -15.75
N TRP A 664 11.39 -2.84 -14.41
CA TRP A 664 12.11 -3.86 -13.65
C TRP A 664 11.43 -5.22 -13.64
N THR A 665 10.11 -5.28 -13.80
CA THR A 665 9.32 -6.51 -13.70
C THR A 665 9.83 -7.58 -14.68
N GLU A 666 10.14 -7.19 -15.91
CA GLU A 666 10.59 -8.13 -16.95
C GLU A 666 11.97 -8.73 -16.69
N ALA A 667 12.83 -7.99 -15.99
CA ALA A 667 14.18 -8.45 -15.69
C ALA A 667 14.19 -9.70 -14.79
N TYR A 668 13.08 -9.95 -14.09
CA TYR A 668 12.95 -11.03 -13.11
C TYR A 668 11.94 -12.11 -13.54
N GLU A 669 11.56 -12.14 -14.81
CA GLU A 669 10.74 -13.23 -15.36
C GLU A 669 11.53 -14.54 -15.46
N LYS A 670 10.85 -15.66 -15.20
CA LYS A 670 11.42 -17.00 -15.30
C LYS A 670 12.01 -17.24 -16.70
N GLY A 671 13.20 -17.84 -16.75
CA GLY A 671 13.92 -18.14 -17.99
C GLY A 671 14.85 -17.03 -18.49
N ARG A 672 14.84 -15.83 -17.85
CA ARG A 672 15.81 -14.78 -18.18
C ARG A 672 17.14 -15.01 -17.47
N SER A 673 18.23 -14.50 -18.08
CA SER A 673 19.55 -14.48 -17.43
C SER A 673 19.59 -13.39 -16.37
N PHE A 674 19.93 -13.77 -15.15
CA PHE A 674 20.12 -12.88 -14.02
C PHE A 674 21.54 -12.29 -14.04
N ASN A 675 21.63 -10.96 -13.93
CA ASN A 675 22.92 -10.27 -13.84
C ASN A 675 22.92 -9.35 -12.60
N LEU A 676 23.39 -9.90 -11.49
CA LEU A 676 23.44 -9.22 -10.20
C LEU A 676 24.22 -7.89 -10.26
N ASP A 677 25.28 -7.83 -11.06
CA ASP A 677 26.14 -6.63 -11.15
C ASP A 677 25.48 -5.50 -11.93
N ARG A 678 24.77 -5.82 -13.02
CA ARG A 678 23.96 -4.84 -13.76
C ARG A 678 22.91 -4.23 -12.84
N ASP A 679 22.18 -5.08 -12.12
CA ASP A 679 21.08 -4.64 -11.25
C ASP A 679 21.60 -3.80 -10.07
N ARG A 680 22.76 -4.16 -9.51
CA ARG A 680 23.46 -3.36 -8.49
C ARG A 680 23.98 -2.03 -9.05
N GLY A 681 24.45 -2.01 -10.30
CA GLY A 681 25.01 -0.85 -10.98
C GLY A 681 23.96 0.21 -11.35
N GLU A 682 22.83 -0.21 -11.92
CA GLU A 682 21.72 0.69 -12.30
C GLU A 682 21.14 1.43 -11.09
N ARG A 683 21.02 0.75 -9.94
CA ARG A 683 20.62 1.39 -8.68
C ARG A 683 21.61 2.44 -8.19
N LYS A 684 22.91 2.21 -8.40
CA LYS A 684 23.95 3.18 -8.03
C LYS A 684 23.86 4.43 -8.91
N ARG A 685 23.52 4.28 -10.20
CA ARG A 685 23.34 5.40 -11.13
C ARG A 685 22.13 6.27 -10.80
N LYS A 686 20.95 5.67 -10.53
CA LYS A 686 19.76 6.46 -10.12
C LYS A 686 20.05 7.34 -8.90
N ARG A 687 20.78 6.82 -7.91
CA ARG A 687 21.19 7.58 -6.71
C ARG A 687 22.15 8.74 -6.95
N GLN A 688 22.87 8.74 -8.06
CA GLN A 688 23.77 9.84 -8.40
C GLN A 688 23.04 10.94 -9.19
N GLY A 689 21.83 10.66 -9.70
CA GLY A 689 20.97 11.62 -10.41
C GLY A 689 19.87 12.26 -9.55
N GLU A 690 19.51 11.66 -8.41
CA GLU A 690 18.66 12.23 -7.34
C GLU A 690 19.49 13.07 -6.36
#